data_AF-A0A9Q1I8H3-F1
#
_entry.id   AF-A0A9Q1I8H3-F1
#
_cell.length_a   1.000
_cell.length_b   1.000
_cell.length_c   1.000
_cell.angle_alpha   90.00
_cell.angle_beta   90.00
_cell.angle_gamma   90.00
#
_symmetry.space_group_name_H-M   'P 1'
#
loop_
_entity.id
_entity.type
_entity.pdbx_description
1 polymer ?
#
loop_
_entity_poly.entity_id
_entity_poly.type
_entity_poly.pdbx_seq_one_letter_code
_entity_poly.pdbx_strand_id
1 'polypeptide(L)'
;MAPHEVHQILELPHWPGPDKQIEDFLQTTTPSTTYFHIPGLGKSYKVGEELRVTVMARDFHKKPKRYGVRFLLPWSGEARVAVRLIHSSEAVQVLKQLRKYQSDRVYFKGLFPVADIGMAPHEVHQILDLLHWPGPDKQIEDFLQSTTPSNTYFYIPGLGKSYKVGEELRVTVLARDFHEKPKQYGGDYFQAKLFSSKLKASVFGEVTDLENGSYSVRFLLPWSGEAWVAVRLIHSSEAVQVLKQLRKYQSDRVYFKGLFVGTGLNGEKLKETMECNSKWDGAGLERMQKSNCCEYPDPKTGEVWLCKRPKYLPCDALVYHVMGGYRAKLGTLQKKLVDKKYTNQWIKGKNNTIIINPSNTTVGATERCRPGLQIPVPAGFYMRDVWTSLVCTTGHFNAPKITQCLKDRELFMMGDSTMRQWYHYLGSSVPSMKYINLHSAEQAGPLLAVDVENNIVLHWRAHGTPLRSKAAPFVDLHYISNEIDSIAGGSRKVIIFDIWAHFTTHPLEYYIRRVARIRQAVIALLKRAPDTIVAIKSANTGSKPVAHIGMAPHEVHQIQDLLHWPGPDKEIKDFLQSTTPSNTYFHIPGLGKSYKVGDELHVTVVARDFHQKPKQYGGDYFQAKLFSSKLKASVFGEVTDLENGSYSVHFLLPWSGEARVAVRLIHSSEAVQVLKQLRKYQSDRVYFKGLFVGTGLNGEKLKETMECNSKWDGAGLERMQKSNCCEYPDPKTEEVWLCKRPKYLPCDALVYHVVGGYRAKLGSLQNKLLGRCDREMQTWAANPRPSWVLHEGRVDLSGLHHRPF
;
A
#
# COMPACT_ATOMS: atom_id res chain seq x y z
N MET A 1 24.19 64.67 -40.57
CA MET A 1 23.59 63.77 -39.55
C MET A 1 23.31 62.44 -40.21
N ALA A 2 23.59 61.31 -39.56
CA ALA A 2 23.36 59.99 -40.14
C ALA A 2 21.88 59.57 -40.05
N PRO A 3 21.36 58.75 -40.97
CA PRO A 3 20.02 58.18 -40.85
C PRO A 3 19.96 57.19 -39.69
N HIS A 4 19.00 57.35 -38.79
CA HIS A 4 18.76 56.40 -37.70
C HIS A 4 17.95 55.20 -38.20
N GLU A 5 18.62 54.07 -38.48
CA GLU A 5 17.94 52.79 -38.67
C GLU A 5 17.48 52.22 -37.32
N VAL A 6 16.17 52.20 -37.09
CA VAL A 6 15.57 51.72 -35.83
C VAL A 6 15.22 50.25 -35.95
N HIS A 7 16.21 49.39 -35.68
CA HIS A 7 15.98 47.95 -35.50
C HIS A 7 15.28 47.67 -34.15
N GLN A 8 13.96 47.85 -34.09
CA GLN A 8 13.16 47.46 -32.93
C GLN A 8 12.93 45.93 -32.92
N ILE A 9 13.99 45.19 -32.58
CA ILE A 9 13.91 43.76 -32.27
C ILE A 9 13.25 43.60 -30.90
N LEU A 10 12.06 43.01 -30.85
CA LEU A 10 11.37 42.67 -29.59
C LEU A 10 11.92 41.36 -29.00
N GLU A 11 13.18 41.40 -28.57
CA GLU A 11 13.79 40.35 -27.77
C GLU A 11 13.63 40.64 -26.27
N LEU A 12 13.29 39.59 -25.52
CA LEU A 12 13.36 39.55 -24.05
C LEU A 12 14.14 38.28 -23.65
N PRO A 13 15.11 38.37 -22.73
CA PRO A 13 16.38 37.65 -22.87
C PRO A 13 16.38 36.17 -22.44
N HIS A 14 17.07 35.35 -23.25
CA HIS A 14 17.53 33.97 -23.03
C HIS A 14 18.98 33.88 -23.60
N TRP A 15 19.85 32.89 -23.35
CA TRP A 15 19.73 31.62 -22.59
C TRP A 15 20.89 31.57 -21.55
N PRO A 16 21.97 30.74 -21.57
CA PRO A 16 22.18 29.34 -22.03
C PRO A 16 21.73 28.32 -20.94
N GLY A 17 21.67 27.00 -21.14
CA GLY A 17 21.91 26.14 -22.33
C GLY A 17 22.51 24.78 -21.89
N PRO A 18 22.55 23.72 -22.74
CA PRO A 18 21.71 23.40 -23.90
C PRO A 18 20.47 22.59 -23.40
N ASP A 19 19.98 21.41 -23.82
CA ASP A 19 20.29 20.35 -24.82
C ASP A 19 19.02 19.41 -24.86
N LYS A 20 18.74 18.47 -25.78
CA LYS A 20 19.31 18.01 -27.08
C LYS A 20 18.18 17.38 -27.92
N GLN A 21 18.50 16.81 -29.10
CA GLN A 21 17.63 15.94 -29.94
C GLN A 21 16.25 16.52 -30.34
N ILE A 22 16.26 17.61 -31.12
CA ILE A 22 15.27 17.84 -32.18
C ILE A 22 15.98 18.47 -33.38
N GLU A 23 16.37 17.66 -34.38
CA GLU A 23 17.01 18.17 -35.63
C GLU A 23 16.23 17.86 -36.92
N ASP A 24 15.46 16.77 -36.98
CA ASP A 24 14.85 16.28 -38.24
C ASP A 24 13.60 17.06 -38.73
N PHE A 25 13.12 18.08 -38.01
CA PHE A 25 11.79 18.68 -38.29
C PHE A 25 11.78 20.07 -38.96
N LEU A 26 12.94 20.64 -39.32
CA LEU A 26 13.02 22.04 -39.80
C LEU A 26 13.55 22.22 -41.24
N GLN A 27 13.57 21.18 -42.07
CA GLN A 27 13.76 21.35 -43.51
C GLN A 27 12.42 21.39 -44.26
N THR A 28 11.98 22.62 -44.58
CA THR A 28 11.22 23.09 -45.77
C THR A 28 10.10 24.11 -45.46
N THR A 29 10.40 25.40 -45.59
CA THR A 29 9.40 26.42 -46.00
C THR A 29 10.10 27.63 -46.63
N THR A 30 10.07 27.75 -47.96
CA THR A 30 10.70 28.85 -48.69
C THR A 30 9.83 30.11 -48.71
N PRO A 31 10.40 31.33 -48.62
CA PRO A 31 9.65 32.57 -48.39
C PRO A 31 9.11 33.21 -49.70
N SER A 32 8.11 32.61 -50.35
CA SER A 32 7.69 33.00 -51.71
C SER A 32 6.22 33.47 -51.90
N THR A 33 5.39 33.62 -50.86
CA THR A 33 3.95 33.98 -51.02
C THR A 33 3.38 35.00 -50.03
N THR A 34 4.16 36.01 -49.62
CA THR A 34 3.70 37.11 -48.74
C THR A 34 3.87 38.46 -49.43
N TYR A 35 2.81 39.26 -49.47
CA TYR A 35 2.79 40.58 -50.13
C TYR A 35 2.45 41.68 -49.12
N PHE A 36 3.33 42.67 -49.00
CA PHE A 36 3.17 43.81 -48.10
C PHE A 36 2.49 44.98 -48.82
N HIS A 37 1.58 45.66 -48.13
CA HIS A 37 0.97 46.91 -48.60
C HIS A 37 0.90 47.87 -47.41
N ILE A 38 1.49 49.07 -47.55
CA ILE A 38 1.53 50.07 -46.49
C ILE A 38 0.69 51.27 -46.93
N PRO A 39 -0.55 51.44 -46.40
CA PRO A 39 -1.37 52.60 -46.71
C PRO A 39 -0.72 53.87 -46.17
N GLY A 40 -0.49 54.88 -47.02
CA GLY A 40 0.08 56.17 -46.62
C GLY A 40 1.60 56.32 -46.75
N LEU A 41 2.28 55.42 -47.47
CA LEU A 41 3.69 55.60 -47.84
C LEU A 41 3.89 56.99 -48.49
N GLY A 42 4.89 57.74 -48.04
CA GLY A 42 5.18 59.10 -48.53
C GLY A 42 4.39 60.24 -47.87
N LYS A 43 3.56 59.98 -46.84
CA LYS A 43 2.95 61.05 -46.03
C LYS A 43 3.87 61.55 -44.91
N SER A 44 3.83 62.84 -44.63
CA SER A 44 4.40 63.46 -43.43
C SER A 44 3.48 63.25 -42.22
N TYR A 45 4.09 63.02 -41.05
CA TYR A 45 3.42 62.85 -39.76
C TYR A 45 4.04 63.79 -38.73
N LYS A 46 3.27 64.24 -37.75
CA LYS A 46 3.77 65.06 -36.64
C LYS A 46 4.40 64.19 -35.55
N VAL A 47 5.35 64.76 -34.81
CA VAL A 47 5.93 64.12 -33.63
C VAL A 47 4.81 63.82 -32.62
N GLY A 48 4.70 62.54 -32.22
CA GLY A 48 3.64 62.03 -31.34
C GLY A 48 2.42 61.41 -32.06
N GLU A 49 2.31 61.50 -33.39
CA GLU A 49 1.24 60.81 -34.13
C GLU A 49 1.48 59.29 -34.25
N GLU A 50 0.38 58.52 -34.39
CA GLU A 50 0.40 57.06 -34.47
C GLU A 50 0.32 56.59 -35.94
N LEU A 51 1.44 56.16 -36.50
CA LEU A 51 1.51 55.53 -37.82
C LEU A 51 0.92 54.11 -37.75
N ARG A 52 -0.14 53.85 -38.53
CA ARG A 52 -0.84 52.56 -38.58
C ARG A 52 -0.54 51.82 -39.89
N VAL A 53 0.18 50.70 -39.80
CA VAL A 53 0.55 49.83 -40.93
C VAL A 53 -0.32 48.57 -40.92
N THR A 54 -0.89 48.19 -42.07
CA THR A 54 -1.72 46.97 -42.19
C THR A 54 -1.02 45.92 -43.05
N VAL A 55 -0.44 44.91 -42.40
CA VAL A 55 0.24 43.79 -43.06
C VAL A 55 -0.79 42.75 -43.50
N MET A 56 -0.62 42.17 -44.69
CA MET A 56 -1.44 41.05 -45.17
C MET A 56 -0.56 39.83 -45.41
N ALA A 57 -0.88 38.71 -44.77
CA ALA A 57 -0.21 37.42 -44.95
C ALA A 57 -1.24 36.33 -45.19
N ARG A 58 -0.84 35.21 -45.81
CA ARG A 58 -1.71 34.05 -46.02
C ARG A 58 -1.36 32.95 -45.02
N ASP A 59 -2.36 32.24 -44.52
CA ASP A 59 -2.15 31.03 -43.72
C ASP A 59 -1.87 29.79 -44.59
N PHE A 60 -1.62 28.64 -43.95
CA PHE A 60 -1.34 27.36 -44.61
C PHE A 60 -2.45 26.91 -45.57
N HIS A 61 -3.70 27.35 -45.36
CA HIS A 61 -4.83 27.11 -46.26
C HIS A 61 -5.04 28.23 -47.29
N LYS A 62 -4.00 29.05 -47.52
CA LYS A 62 -3.92 30.20 -48.44
C LYS A 62 -4.93 31.32 -48.14
N LYS A 63 -5.59 31.34 -46.98
CA LYS A 63 -6.56 32.40 -46.62
C LYS A 63 -5.84 33.66 -46.13
N PRO A 64 -6.24 34.87 -46.58
CA PRO A 64 -5.60 36.11 -46.17
C PRO A 64 -6.02 36.52 -44.75
N LYS A 65 -5.03 36.78 -43.89
CA LYS A 65 -5.17 37.40 -42.57
C LYS A 65 -4.56 38.81 -42.60
N ARG A 66 -5.24 39.78 -41.97
CA ARG A 66 -4.77 41.17 -41.81
C ARG A 66 -4.23 41.38 -40.40
N TYR A 67 -3.10 42.05 -40.29
CA TYR A 67 -2.43 42.37 -39.02
C TYR A 67 -2.16 43.87 -38.95
N GLY A 68 -2.74 44.56 -37.97
CA GLY A 68 -2.47 45.97 -37.72
C GLY A 68 -1.27 46.16 -36.80
N VAL A 69 -0.23 46.82 -37.28
CA VAL A 69 0.93 47.26 -36.51
C VAL A 69 0.82 48.78 -36.32
N ARG A 70 1.15 49.28 -35.13
CA ARG A 70 1.02 50.70 -34.78
C ARG A 70 2.33 51.19 -34.18
N PHE A 71 2.87 52.26 -34.76
CA PHE A 71 4.12 52.89 -34.35
C PHE A 71 3.82 54.30 -33.86
N LEU A 72 4.29 54.65 -32.65
CA LEU A 72 4.38 56.04 -32.23
C LEU A 72 5.69 56.62 -32.78
N LEU A 73 5.69 57.87 -33.26
CA LEU A 73 6.87 58.53 -33.81
C LEU A 73 7.34 59.67 -32.87
N PRO A 74 8.28 59.44 -31.94
CA PRO A 74 8.66 60.41 -30.92
C PRO A 74 9.79 61.38 -31.32
N TRP A 75 10.18 61.43 -32.59
CA TRP A 75 11.14 62.39 -33.14
C TRP A 75 10.72 62.87 -34.55
N SER A 76 11.32 63.96 -35.03
CA SER A 76 11.22 64.43 -36.41
C SER A 76 12.37 63.92 -37.27
N GLY A 77 12.08 63.42 -38.47
CA GLY A 77 13.07 62.89 -39.41
C GLY A 77 12.46 61.91 -40.43
N GLU A 78 13.26 61.44 -41.39
CA GLU A 78 12.86 60.32 -42.27
C GLU A 78 12.89 58.99 -41.49
N ALA A 79 11.87 58.16 -41.66
CA ALA A 79 11.76 56.85 -41.00
C ALA A 79 11.44 55.74 -42.01
N ARG A 80 12.20 54.65 -41.97
CA ARG A 80 12.01 53.47 -42.83
C ARG A 80 11.41 52.33 -42.03
N VAL A 81 10.32 51.73 -42.53
CA VAL A 81 9.61 50.64 -41.86
C VAL A 81 9.76 49.35 -42.67
N ALA A 82 10.53 48.40 -42.14
CA ALA A 82 10.66 47.06 -42.68
C ALA A 82 9.87 46.05 -41.83
N VAL A 83 9.21 45.08 -42.47
CA VAL A 83 8.44 44.02 -41.79
C VAL A 83 8.94 42.66 -42.26
N ARG A 84 9.51 41.88 -41.33
CA ARG A 84 9.95 40.50 -41.57
C ARG A 84 9.03 39.54 -40.80
N LEU A 85 8.51 38.52 -41.47
CA LEU A 85 7.81 37.43 -40.79
C LEU A 85 8.87 36.49 -40.18
N ILE A 86 8.90 36.37 -38.86
CA ILE A 86 9.94 35.60 -38.14
C ILE A 86 9.48 34.14 -37.89
N HIS A 87 8.22 33.96 -37.49
CA HIS A 87 7.59 32.65 -37.24
C HIS A 87 6.12 32.68 -37.68
N SER A 88 5.52 31.51 -37.97
CA SER A 88 4.09 31.39 -38.24
C SER A 88 3.25 31.51 -36.95
N SER A 89 1.93 31.73 -37.07
CA SER A 89 1.03 31.77 -35.92
C SER A 89 1.05 30.46 -35.12
N GLU A 90 1.20 29.34 -35.82
CA GLU A 90 1.19 27.99 -35.29
C GLU A 90 2.50 27.70 -34.55
N ALA A 91 3.64 28.10 -35.12
CA ALA A 91 4.94 28.02 -34.44
C ALA A 91 4.98 28.90 -33.17
N VAL A 92 4.41 30.11 -33.20
CA VAL A 92 4.27 30.97 -32.01
C VAL A 92 3.33 30.34 -30.96
N GLN A 93 2.34 29.56 -31.37
CA GLN A 93 1.43 28.87 -30.47
C GLN A 93 2.09 27.67 -29.79
N VAL A 94 2.89 26.88 -30.53
CA VAL A 94 3.77 25.83 -29.97
C VAL A 94 4.82 26.43 -29.03
N LEU A 95 5.48 27.53 -29.42
CA LEU A 95 6.45 28.24 -28.55
C LEU A 95 5.80 28.78 -27.26
N LYS A 96 4.51 29.14 -27.29
CA LYS A 96 3.74 29.51 -26.09
C LYS A 96 3.42 28.30 -25.20
N GLN A 97 3.01 27.16 -25.78
CA GLN A 97 2.83 25.91 -25.04
C GLN A 97 4.15 25.47 -24.40
N LEU A 98 5.28 25.54 -25.12
CA LEU A 98 6.62 25.24 -24.60
C LEU A 98 7.07 26.21 -23.49
N ARG A 99 6.82 27.52 -23.61
CA ARG A 99 7.09 28.49 -22.52
C ARG A 99 6.23 28.23 -21.28
N LYS A 100 4.95 27.84 -21.44
CA LYS A 100 4.09 27.42 -20.33
C LYS A 100 4.67 26.17 -19.65
N TYR A 101 5.02 25.16 -20.43
CA TYR A 101 5.65 23.92 -19.96
C TYR A 101 6.97 24.15 -19.21
N GLN A 102 7.78 25.14 -19.62
CA GLN A 102 8.97 25.58 -18.88
C GLN A 102 8.63 26.35 -17.60
N SER A 103 7.62 27.21 -17.60
CA SER A 103 7.14 27.93 -16.40
C SER A 103 6.67 26.96 -15.32
N ASP A 104 5.89 25.95 -15.70
CA ASP A 104 5.40 24.93 -14.76
C ASP A 104 6.55 24.03 -14.24
N ARG A 105 7.54 23.70 -15.08
CA ARG A 105 8.78 23.01 -14.65
C ARG A 105 9.56 23.76 -13.56
N VAL A 106 9.56 25.10 -13.57
CA VAL A 106 10.21 25.88 -12.50
C VAL A 106 9.43 25.77 -11.18
N TYR A 107 8.10 25.74 -11.24
CA TYR A 107 7.25 25.59 -10.04
C TYR A 107 7.38 24.23 -9.34
N PHE A 108 7.65 23.15 -10.09
CA PHE A 108 7.91 21.83 -9.51
C PHE A 108 9.33 21.67 -8.94
N LYS A 109 10.28 22.52 -9.31
CA LYS A 109 11.68 22.45 -8.85
C LYS A 109 11.90 22.93 -7.40
N GLY A 110 10.91 23.59 -6.80
CA GLY A 110 11.04 24.28 -5.50
C GLY A 110 10.51 23.53 -4.27
N LEU A 111 10.04 22.28 -4.41
CA LEU A 111 9.39 21.52 -3.33
C LEU A 111 9.99 20.11 -3.19
N PHE A 112 10.92 19.99 -2.22
CA PHE A 112 11.55 18.77 -1.72
C PHE A 112 12.57 18.05 -2.65
N PRO A 113 13.62 17.43 -2.09
CA PRO A 113 14.54 16.62 -2.85
C PRO A 113 13.85 15.33 -3.31
N VAL A 114 13.86 15.07 -4.62
CA VAL A 114 13.15 13.93 -5.22
C VAL A 114 13.66 12.55 -4.73
N ALA A 115 14.81 12.53 -4.05
CA ALA A 115 15.38 11.35 -3.39
C ALA A 115 14.40 10.65 -2.41
N ASP A 116 13.62 11.38 -1.62
CA ASP A 116 12.76 10.81 -0.58
C ASP A 116 11.58 9.97 -1.14
N ILE A 117 11.23 10.19 -2.41
CA ILE A 117 10.18 9.45 -3.11
C ILE A 117 10.63 8.01 -3.43
N GLY A 118 11.94 7.74 -3.48
CA GLY A 118 12.47 6.41 -3.80
C GLY A 118 12.32 5.99 -5.26
N MET A 119 12.21 6.96 -6.16
CA MET A 119 12.21 6.80 -7.63
C MET A 119 13.19 7.80 -8.25
N ALA A 120 13.66 7.52 -9.47
CA ALA A 120 14.59 8.44 -10.13
C ALA A 120 13.88 9.75 -10.51
N PRO A 121 14.54 10.92 -10.48
CA PRO A 121 13.86 12.19 -10.72
C PRO A 121 13.13 12.28 -12.05
N HIS A 122 13.66 11.66 -13.11
CA HIS A 122 13.01 11.64 -14.42
C HIS A 122 11.71 10.80 -14.44
N GLU A 123 11.63 9.70 -13.67
CA GLU A 123 10.39 8.90 -13.54
C GLU A 123 9.29 9.73 -12.89
N VAL A 124 9.63 10.49 -11.83
CA VAL A 124 8.67 11.37 -11.14
C VAL A 124 8.17 12.47 -12.08
N HIS A 125 9.04 13.07 -12.88
CA HIS A 125 8.63 14.06 -13.89
C HIS A 125 7.69 13.43 -14.94
N GLN A 126 8.07 12.29 -15.53
CA GLN A 126 7.23 11.58 -16.50
C GLN A 126 5.84 11.21 -15.93
N ILE A 127 5.76 10.81 -14.65
CA ILE A 127 4.49 10.54 -13.98
C ILE A 127 3.67 11.83 -13.78
N LEU A 128 4.30 12.96 -13.43
CA LEU A 128 3.61 14.25 -13.30
C LEU A 128 3.14 14.78 -14.68
N ASP A 129 3.93 14.59 -15.73
CA ASP A 129 3.59 14.92 -17.11
C ASP A 129 2.38 14.09 -17.61
N LEU A 130 2.39 12.78 -17.38
CA LEU A 130 1.26 11.87 -17.70
C LEU A 130 -0.01 12.14 -16.86
N LEU A 131 0.12 12.81 -15.72
CA LEU A 131 -0.99 13.19 -14.84
C LEU A 131 -1.34 14.68 -14.93
N HIS A 132 -0.72 15.42 -15.86
CA HIS A 132 -1.16 16.74 -16.23
C HIS A 132 -2.57 16.69 -16.82
N TRP A 133 -3.42 17.63 -16.43
CA TRP A 133 -4.80 17.74 -16.89
C TRP A 133 -5.04 19.18 -17.38
N PRO A 134 -5.56 19.41 -18.60
CA PRO A 134 -5.79 20.76 -19.12
C PRO A 134 -6.82 21.56 -18.30
N GLY A 135 -6.96 22.85 -18.58
CA GLY A 135 -7.94 23.70 -17.90
C GLY A 135 -7.62 25.19 -17.97
N PRO A 136 -8.51 26.06 -17.48
CA PRO A 136 -8.28 27.49 -17.42
C PRO A 136 -7.17 27.82 -16.42
N ASP A 137 -6.17 28.59 -16.88
CA ASP A 137 -5.12 29.16 -16.02
C ASP A 137 -5.63 30.36 -15.20
N LYS A 138 -6.75 30.96 -15.64
CA LYS A 138 -7.40 32.09 -14.97
C LYS A 138 -8.11 31.66 -13.69
N GLN A 139 -8.31 32.59 -12.76
CA GLN A 139 -9.24 32.36 -11.65
C GLN A 139 -10.69 32.25 -12.17
N ILE A 140 -11.51 31.53 -11.40
CA ILE A 140 -12.94 31.41 -11.67
C ILE A 140 -13.61 32.54 -10.89
N GLU A 141 -14.08 33.55 -11.59
CA GLU A 141 -14.73 34.73 -10.99
C GLU A 141 -16.26 34.58 -10.96
N ASP A 142 -16.83 33.80 -11.89
CA ASP A 142 -18.27 33.63 -12.08
C ASP A 142 -18.65 32.15 -12.30
N PHE A 143 -19.81 31.77 -11.76
CA PHE A 143 -20.42 30.46 -11.94
C PHE A 143 -21.05 30.31 -13.33
N LEU A 144 -21.63 31.39 -13.90
CA LEU A 144 -22.39 31.29 -15.16
C LEU A 144 -21.48 31.04 -16.38
N GLN A 145 -20.20 31.36 -16.27
CA GLN A 145 -19.16 31.02 -17.26
C GLN A 145 -18.68 29.54 -17.20
N SER A 146 -19.12 28.76 -16.19
CA SER A 146 -18.77 27.35 -16.06
C SER A 146 -19.55 26.45 -17.02
N THR A 147 -18.94 25.33 -17.43
CA THR A 147 -19.58 24.43 -18.41
C THR A 147 -20.83 23.77 -17.83
N THR A 148 -21.97 23.95 -18.49
CA THR A 148 -23.27 23.46 -18.00
C THR A 148 -23.79 22.24 -18.78
N PRO A 149 -24.29 21.18 -18.12
CA PRO A 149 -24.83 20.00 -18.79
C PRO A 149 -26.05 20.29 -19.70
N SER A 150 -26.84 21.32 -19.37
CA SER A 150 -28.10 21.62 -20.06
C SER A 150 -27.94 22.22 -21.45
N ASN A 151 -26.83 22.94 -21.67
CA ASN A 151 -26.54 23.70 -22.88
C ASN A 151 -25.42 23.05 -23.70
N THR A 152 -24.54 22.29 -23.03
CA THR A 152 -23.55 21.41 -23.67
C THR A 152 -24.27 20.29 -24.42
N TYR A 153 -23.79 19.96 -25.61
CA TYR A 153 -24.35 18.87 -26.41
C TYR A 153 -23.30 18.11 -27.22
N PHE A 154 -23.66 16.92 -27.68
CA PHE A 154 -22.86 16.14 -28.64
C PHE A 154 -23.62 15.86 -29.94
N TYR A 155 -22.86 15.58 -31.00
CA TYR A 155 -23.38 15.14 -32.29
C TYR A 155 -22.40 14.22 -33.00
N ILE A 156 -22.91 13.41 -33.93
CA ILE A 156 -22.13 12.48 -34.76
C ILE A 156 -21.89 13.15 -36.13
N PRO A 157 -20.65 13.49 -36.50
CA PRO A 157 -20.34 14.03 -37.82
C PRO A 157 -20.64 13.00 -38.92
N GLY A 158 -21.40 13.38 -39.94
CA GLY A 158 -21.72 12.49 -41.06
C GLY A 158 -22.63 11.31 -40.71
N LEU A 159 -23.54 11.47 -39.73
CA LEU A 159 -24.62 10.52 -39.50
C LEU A 159 -25.40 10.27 -40.81
N GLY A 160 -25.71 9.00 -41.11
CA GLY A 160 -26.28 8.56 -42.39
C GLY A 160 -25.36 7.62 -43.16
N LYS A 161 -24.05 7.60 -42.85
CA LYS A 161 -23.17 6.48 -43.22
C LYS A 161 -23.63 5.20 -42.52
N SER A 162 -23.61 4.08 -43.25
CA SER A 162 -23.65 2.76 -42.64
C SER A 162 -22.26 2.42 -42.08
N TYR A 163 -22.24 1.90 -40.85
CA TYR A 163 -21.01 1.47 -40.18
C TYR A 163 -20.90 -0.06 -40.20
N LYS A 164 -19.71 -0.60 -39.98
CA LYS A 164 -19.45 -2.05 -39.87
C LYS A 164 -18.79 -2.42 -38.55
N VAL A 165 -18.94 -3.67 -38.14
CA VAL A 165 -18.20 -4.25 -37.01
C VAL A 165 -16.69 -4.15 -37.24
N GLY A 166 -15.99 -3.59 -36.26
CA GLY A 166 -14.55 -3.31 -36.27
C GLY A 166 -14.15 -1.89 -36.68
N GLU A 167 -15.08 -1.06 -37.17
CA GLU A 167 -14.79 0.35 -37.51
C GLU A 167 -14.73 1.27 -36.27
N GLU A 168 -14.20 2.48 -36.46
CA GLU A 168 -14.27 3.57 -35.46
C GLU A 168 -15.47 4.51 -35.72
N LEU A 169 -16.22 4.82 -34.67
CA LEU A 169 -17.16 5.94 -34.64
C LEU A 169 -16.51 7.13 -33.92
N ARG A 170 -16.59 8.32 -34.53
CA ARG A 170 -16.19 9.59 -33.92
C ARG A 170 -17.41 10.44 -33.60
N VAL A 171 -17.39 11.08 -32.43
CA VAL A 171 -18.46 11.95 -31.93
C VAL A 171 -17.84 13.25 -31.44
N THR A 172 -18.49 14.38 -31.67
CA THR A 172 -18.00 15.70 -31.23
C THR A 172 -18.88 16.22 -30.11
N VAL A 173 -18.27 16.60 -28.98
CA VAL A 173 -18.91 17.33 -27.88
C VAL A 173 -18.55 18.81 -27.98
N LEU A 174 -19.55 19.68 -27.81
CA LEU A 174 -19.37 21.14 -27.77
C LEU A 174 -19.78 21.65 -26.39
N ALA A 175 -18.80 22.04 -25.57
CA ALA A 175 -19.02 22.56 -24.24
C ALA A 175 -19.56 24.01 -24.30
N ARG A 176 -20.57 24.30 -23.48
CA ARG A 176 -21.22 25.62 -23.40
C ARG A 176 -21.45 26.06 -21.97
N ASP A 177 -21.39 27.36 -21.76
CA ASP A 177 -21.67 28.01 -20.48
C ASP A 177 -23.19 28.20 -20.23
N PHE A 178 -23.56 28.78 -19.09
CA PHE A 178 -24.97 29.04 -18.75
C PHE A 178 -25.63 30.13 -19.62
N HIS A 179 -24.84 30.89 -20.40
CA HIS A 179 -25.31 31.85 -21.41
C HIS A 179 -25.30 31.25 -22.83
N GLU A 180 -25.20 29.93 -22.94
CA GLU A 180 -25.08 29.16 -24.19
C GLU A 180 -23.83 29.49 -25.03
N LYS A 181 -22.86 30.25 -24.53
CA LYS A 181 -21.65 30.61 -25.28
C LYS A 181 -20.73 29.39 -25.37
N PRO A 182 -20.12 29.11 -26.54
CA PRO A 182 -19.10 28.08 -26.65
C PRO A 182 -17.92 28.38 -25.72
N LYS A 183 -17.49 27.38 -24.95
CA LYS A 183 -16.24 27.46 -24.17
C LYS A 183 -15.06 27.71 -25.13
N GLN A 184 -14.02 28.35 -24.63
CA GLN A 184 -12.82 28.74 -25.41
C GLN A 184 -11.55 28.06 -24.91
N TYR A 185 -11.70 27.09 -24.01
CA TYR A 185 -10.63 26.32 -23.37
C TYR A 185 -11.16 24.94 -22.97
N GLY A 186 -10.24 23.98 -22.85
CA GLY A 186 -10.52 22.61 -22.39
C GLY A 186 -10.55 22.42 -20.86
N GLY A 187 -10.43 21.17 -20.43
CA GLY A 187 -10.29 20.74 -19.03
C GLY A 187 -11.54 20.11 -18.40
N ASP A 188 -12.69 20.08 -19.09
CA ASP A 188 -13.89 19.40 -18.61
C ASP A 188 -13.67 17.89 -18.55
N TYR A 189 -14.05 17.25 -17.44
CA TYR A 189 -14.02 15.79 -17.34
C TYR A 189 -15.33 15.21 -17.87
N PHE A 190 -15.35 14.88 -19.16
CA PHE A 190 -16.40 14.05 -19.77
C PHE A 190 -16.09 12.56 -19.63
N GLN A 191 -17.15 11.74 -19.64
CA GLN A 191 -17.07 10.31 -19.95
C GLN A 191 -18.16 9.94 -20.95
N ALA A 192 -17.85 8.98 -21.81
CA ALA A 192 -18.75 8.57 -22.88
C ALA A 192 -18.85 7.04 -22.96
N LYS A 193 -20.02 6.54 -23.37
CA LYS A 193 -20.24 5.14 -23.73
C LYS A 193 -21.06 5.02 -25.01
N LEU A 194 -20.74 4.01 -25.80
CA LEU A 194 -21.63 3.44 -26.80
C LEU A 194 -22.29 2.22 -26.15
N PHE A 195 -23.60 2.04 -26.30
CA PHE A 195 -24.32 0.94 -25.67
C PHE A 195 -25.52 0.47 -26.48
N SER A 196 -26.00 -0.74 -26.20
CA SER A 196 -27.23 -1.29 -26.78
C SER A 196 -28.00 -2.03 -25.69
N SER A 197 -29.14 -1.48 -25.27
CA SER A 197 -29.96 -2.07 -24.20
C SER A 197 -30.50 -3.45 -24.58
N LYS A 198 -30.91 -3.61 -25.85
CA LYS A 198 -31.43 -4.88 -26.41
C LYS A 198 -30.40 -6.00 -26.41
N LEU A 199 -29.13 -5.68 -26.69
CA LEU A 199 -28.01 -6.64 -26.69
C LEU A 199 -27.31 -6.74 -25.33
N LYS A 200 -27.74 -5.94 -24.34
CA LYS A 200 -27.02 -5.65 -23.08
C LYS A 200 -25.51 -5.44 -23.31
N ALA A 201 -25.20 -4.61 -24.31
CA ALA A 201 -23.85 -4.36 -24.77
C ALA A 201 -23.39 -2.95 -24.41
N SER A 202 -22.10 -2.75 -24.10
CA SER A 202 -21.53 -1.41 -23.96
C SER A 202 -20.01 -1.38 -24.12
N VAL A 203 -19.49 -0.28 -24.66
CA VAL A 203 -18.06 -0.03 -24.82
C VAL A 203 -17.74 1.41 -24.40
N PHE A 204 -16.58 1.60 -23.77
CA PHE A 204 -16.10 2.91 -23.32
C PHE A 204 -15.63 3.77 -24.51
N GLY A 205 -15.93 5.06 -24.47
CA GLY A 205 -15.42 6.03 -25.44
C GLY A 205 -14.19 6.75 -24.91
N GLU A 206 -13.09 6.68 -25.65
CA GLU A 206 -11.92 7.51 -25.40
C GLU A 206 -12.29 8.97 -25.65
N VAL A 207 -12.01 9.86 -24.70
CA VAL A 207 -12.29 11.31 -24.83
C VAL A 207 -10.97 12.05 -25.01
N THR A 208 -10.85 12.77 -26.11
CA THR A 208 -9.74 13.68 -26.41
C THR A 208 -10.21 15.12 -26.28
N ASP A 209 -9.58 15.89 -25.41
CA ASP A 209 -9.74 17.34 -25.33
C ASP A 209 -9.03 18.01 -26.52
N LEU A 210 -9.69 18.97 -27.17
CA LEU A 210 -9.13 19.74 -28.28
C LEU A 210 -8.66 21.15 -27.84
N GLU A 211 -8.52 21.35 -26.53
CA GLU A 211 -8.08 22.54 -25.79
C GLU A 211 -8.90 23.83 -26.06
N ASN A 212 -9.97 23.75 -26.85
CA ASN A 212 -10.70 24.89 -27.40
C ASN A 212 -12.19 24.94 -27.00
N GLY A 213 -12.61 24.13 -26.02
CA GLY A 213 -14.01 23.98 -25.63
C GLY A 213 -14.81 22.94 -26.45
N SER A 214 -14.15 22.21 -27.34
CA SER A 214 -14.69 21.02 -27.99
C SER A 214 -13.85 19.78 -27.70
N TYR A 215 -14.50 18.62 -27.72
CA TYR A 215 -13.88 17.33 -27.39
C TYR A 215 -14.27 16.31 -28.46
N SER A 216 -13.31 15.49 -28.88
CA SER A 216 -13.57 14.33 -29.73
C SER A 216 -13.75 13.10 -28.86
N VAL A 217 -14.71 12.23 -29.21
CA VAL A 217 -14.89 10.93 -28.58
C VAL A 217 -14.73 9.85 -29.64
N ARG A 218 -13.88 8.86 -29.37
CA ARG A 218 -13.58 7.72 -30.24
C ARG A 218 -14.15 6.44 -29.63
N PHE A 219 -14.95 5.71 -30.42
CA PHE A 219 -15.49 4.41 -30.06
C PHE A 219 -15.08 3.35 -31.09
N LEU A 220 -14.61 2.20 -30.63
CA LEU A 220 -14.63 0.97 -31.42
C LEU A 220 -16.09 0.49 -31.57
N LEU A 221 -16.46 -0.08 -32.72
CA LEU A 221 -17.77 -0.68 -32.98
C LEU A 221 -17.72 -2.22 -32.87
N PRO A 222 -18.05 -2.84 -31.72
CA PRO A 222 -17.75 -4.25 -31.47
C PRO A 222 -18.86 -5.23 -31.88
N TRP A 223 -20.04 -4.74 -32.26
CA TRP A 223 -21.23 -5.58 -32.48
C TRP A 223 -22.13 -5.03 -33.59
N SER A 224 -22.86 -5.91 -34.26
CA SER A 224 -23.87 -5.55 -35.25
C SER A 224 -25.23 -5.26 -34.60
N GLY A 225 -26.02 -4.38 -35.22
CA GLY A 225 -27.34 -3.97 -34.77
C GLY A 225 -27.40 -2.51 -34.33
N GLU A 226 -28.42 -2.17 -33.55
CA GLU A 226 -28.63 -0.83 -33.01
C GLU A 226 -27.67 -0.53 -31.85
N ALA A 227 -27.12 0.68 -31.86
CA ALA A 227 -26.33 1.22 -30.75
C ALA A 227 -26.66 2.70 -30.52
N TRP A 228 -26.49 3.15 -29.28
CA TRP A 228 -26.72 4.54 -28.84
C TRP A 228 -25.48 5.10 -28.14
N VAL A 229 -25.18 6.37 -28.41
CA VAL A 229 -24.15 7.12 -27.68
C VAL A 229 -24.78 7.83 -26.49
N ALA A 230 -24.12 7.77 -25.33
CA ALA A 230 -24.42 8.61 -24.18
C ALA A 230 -23.14 9.22 -23.61
N VAL A 231 -23.16 10.53 -23.37
CA VAL A 231 -22.05 11.31 -22.82
C VAL A 231 -22.51 11.98 -21.51
N ARG A 232 -21.66 11.96 -20.48
CA ARG A 232 -21.88 12.65 -19.21
C ARG A 232 -20.74 13.62 -18.88
N LEU A 233 -21.09 14.80 -18.40
CA LEU A 233 -20.16 15.73 -17.78
C LEU A 233 -19.99 15.30 -16.31
N ILE A 234 -18.80 14.85 -15.93
CA ILE A 234 -18.47 14.49 -14.53
C ILE A 234 -18.20 15.77 -13.74
N HIS A 235 -17.29 16.61 -14.21
CA HIS A 235 -16.92 17.89 -13.63
C HIS A 235 -16.61 18.87 -14.76
N SER A 236 -17.03 20.14 -14.66
CA SER A 236 -16.54 21.17 -15.58
C SER A 236 -15.06 21.46 -15.35
N SER A 237 -14.41 22.12 -16.30
CA SER A 237 -13.03 22.62 -16.19
C SER A 237 -12.78 23.42 -14.91
N GLU A 238 -13.76 24.22 -14.48
CA GLU A 238 -13.73 25.03 -13.26
C GLU A 238 -13.84 24.15 -12.02
N ALA A 239 -14.75 23.17 -12.03
CA ALA A 239 -14.90 22.20 -10.94
C ALA A 239 -13.64 21.33 -10.79
N VAL A 240 -12.98 20.95 -11.88
CA VAL A 240 -11.67 20.27 -11.86
C VAL A 240 -10.59 21.18 -11.27
N GLN A 241 -10.55 22.47 -11.63
CA GLN A 241 -9.61 23.44 -11.04
C GLN A 241 -9.82 23.61 -9.52
N VAL A 242 -11.07 23.65 -9.04
CA VAL A 242 -11.40 23.62 -7.60
C VAL A 242 -10.91 22.32 -6.95
N LEU A 243 -11.13 21.16 -7.57
CA LEU A 243 -10.66 19.87 -7.05
C LEU A 243 -9.12 19.77 -6.99
N LYS A 244 -8.41 20.35 -7.97
CA LYS A 244 -6.94 20.51 -7.96
C LYS A 244 -6.50 21.40 -6.79
N GLN A 245 -7.09 22.59 -6.63
CA GLN A 245 -6.78 23.53 -5.54
C GLN A 245 -6.99 22.88 -4.16
N LEU A 246 -8.12 22.21 -3.94
CA LEU A 246 -8.38 21.47 -2.70
C LEU A 246 -7.37 20.34 -2.45
N ARG A 247 -6.85 19.69 -3.51
CA ARG A 247 -5.82 18.65 -3.38
C ARG A 247 -4.46 19.23 -2.97
N LYS A 248 -4.10 20.40 -3.49
CA LYS A 248 -2.81 21.07 -3.24
C LYS A 248 -2.77 21.86 -1.93
N TYR A 249 -3.88 22.51 -1.55
CA TYR A 249 -3.92 23.51 -0.45
C TYR A 249 -4.78 23.12 0.76
N GLN A 250 -5.49 21.99 0.71
CA GLN A 250 -6.31 21.48 1.81
C GLN A 250 -6.19 19.96 1.90
N SER A 251 -4.96 19.45 2.04
CA SER A 251 -4.70 18.02 2.25
C SER A 251 -5.52 17.46 3.44
N ASP A 252 -5.59 18.25 4.51
CA ASP A 252 -6.30 18.01 5.76
C ASP A 252 -7.84 18.06 5.68
N ARG A 253 -8.43 18.34 4.52
CA ARG A 253 -9.90 18.31 4.31
C ARG A 253 -10.51 16.96 4.65
N VAL A 254 -9.67 15.93 4.64
CA VAL A 254 -9.87 14.61 5.22
C VAL A 254 -9.03 14.62 6.50
N TYR A 255 -9.68 14.73 7.65
CA TYR A 255 -9.00 14.72 8.95
C TYR A 255 -9.27 13.42 9.70
N PHE A 256 -8.31 12.99 10.50
CA PHE A 256 -8.33 11.75 11.26
C PHE A 256 -8.34 12.03 12.76
N LYS A 257 -8.44 11.00 13.59
CA LYS A 257 -8.22 11.06 15.05
C LYS A 257 -7.67 9.71 15.54
N GLY A 258 -7.26 9.69 16.79
CA GLY A 258 -6.93 8.52 17.58
C GLY A 258 -7.72 8.57 18.88
N LEU A 259 -8.25 7.44 19.34
CA LEU A 259 -8.71 7.32 20.72
C LEU A 259 -7.56 6.73 21.51
N PHE A 260 -7.44 7.22 22.74
CA PHE A 260 -6.48 6.76 23.73
C PHE A 260 -7.30 6.34 24.96
N VAL A 261 -7.04 5.17 25.55
CA VAL A 261 -7.91 4.57 26.59
C VAL A 261 -7.10 3.82 27.68
N GLY A 262 -6.12 4.49 28.27
CA GLY A 262 -5.38 3.95 29.41
C GLY A 262 -6.12 4.14 30.74
N THR A 263 -5.47 3.70 31.82
CA THR A 263 -5.91 3.98 33.19
C THR A 263 -5.39 5.36 33.61
N GLY A 264 -6.25 6.19 34.21
CA GLY A 264 -5.86 7.47 34.80
C GLY A 264 -5.15 7.30 36.15
N LEU A 265 -4.56 8.38 36.65
CA LEU A 265 -3.81 8.40 37.92
C LEU A 265 -4.62 7.88 39.13
N ASN A 266 -5.95 7.98 39.07
CA ASN A 266 -6.88 7.55 40.11
C ASN A 266 -7.45 6.13 39.90
N GLY A 267 -6.91 5.34 38.96
CA GLY A 267 -7.43 4.00 38.62
C GLY A 267 -8.65 3.99 37.69
N GLU A 268 -9.17 5.15 37.29
CA GLU A 268 -10.31 5.27 36.38
C GLU A 268 -9.95 4.93 34.92
N LYS A 269 -10.90 4.39 34.15
CA LYS A 269 -10.71 4.15 32.71
C LYS A 269 -10.90 5.46 31.94
N LEU A 270 -9.80 6.14 31.62
CA LEU A 270 -9.83 7.36 30.81
C LEU A 270 -10.08 7.05 29.34
N LYS A 271 -10.59 8.03 28.58
CA LYS A 271 -10.86 7.89 27.16
C LYS A 271 -10.74 9.23 26.43
N GLU A 272 -9.59 9.48 25.83
CA GLU A 272 -9.29 10.70 25.09
C GLU A 272 -9.47 10.52 23.57
N THR A 273 -9.68 11.63 22.84
CA THR A 273 -10.11 11.65 21.43
C THR A 273 -9.34 12.73 20.66
N MET A 274 -8.13 12.44 20.20
CA MET A 274 -7.19 13.43 19.66
C MET A 274 -7.09 13.42 18.14
N GLU A 275 -7.15 14.59 17.51
CA GLU A 275 -7.04 14.75 16.04
C GLU A 275 -5.71 14.23 15.49
N CYS A 276 -5.76 13.52 14.36
CA CYS A 276 -4.60 12.93 13.68
C CYS A 276 -4.62 13.20 12.16
N ASN A 277 -3.49 12.99 11.49
CA ASN A 277 -3.36 12.86 10.03
C ASN A 277 -2.01 12.23 9.64
N SER A 278 -1.80 11.96 8.35
CA SER A 278 -0.44 11.70 7.85
C SER A 278 0.40 12.96 7.94
N LYS A 279 1.60 12.90 8.52
CA LYS A 279 2.58 14.00 8.45
C LYS A 279 3.00 14.17 6.99
N TRP A 280 2.75 15.36 6.45
CA TRP A 280 3.09 15.72 5.08
C TRP A 280 3.41 17.20 5.01
N ASP A 281 4.44 17.56 4.26
CA ASP A 281 4.98 18.93 4.22
C ASP A 281 4.28 19.83 3.18
N GLY A 282 3.26 19.29 2.50
CA GLY A 282 2.30 20.04 1.71
C GLY A 282 1.20 20.69 2.56
N ALA A 283 0.62 21.77 2.06
CA ALA A 283 -0.28 22.64 2.82
C ALA A 283 -1.54 21.95 3.40
N GLY A 284 -1.94 22.40 4.60
CA GLY A 284 -3.09 21.93 5.39
C GLY A 284 -2.75 21.48 6.82
N LEU A 285 -1.48 21.18 7.12
CA LEU A 285 -1.05 20.60 8.41
C LEU A 285 -0.31 21.57 9.35
N GLU A 286 -0.18 22.84 8.95
CA GLU A 286 0.61 23.87 9.63
C GLU A 286 0.09 24.19 11.04
N ARG A 287 -1.17 23.82 11.34
CA ARG A 287 -1.79 23.94 12.67
C ARG A 287 -1.49 22.75 13.58
N MET A 288 -1.25 21.56 13.02
CA MET A 288 -0.86 20.37 13.79
C MET A 288 0.64 20.34 14.03
N GLN A 289 1.46 20.68 13.03
CA GLN A 289 2.92 20.77 13.16
C GLN A 289 3.39 21.81 14.20
N LYS A 290 2.55 22.79 14.55
CA LYS A 290 2.79 23.78 15.61
C LYS A 290 2.26 23.37 16.99
N SER A 291 1.73 22.15 17.13
CA SER A 291 1.19 21.60 18.38
C SER A 291 2.12 20.51 18.93
N ASN A 292 2.16 20.32 20.25
CA ASN A 292 2.79 19.13 20.83
C ASN A 292 2.01 17.88 20.39
N CYS A 293 2.69 16.96 19.71
CA CYS A 293 2.09 15.81 19.03
C CYS A 293 2.82 14.51 19.34
N CYS A 294 2.09 13.40 19.23
CA CYS A 294 2.64 12.06 19.15
C CYS A 294 2.93 11.75 17.68
N GLU A 295 4.12 11.23 17.39
CA GLU A 295 4.53 10.75 16.06
C GLU A 295 4.71 9.24 16.07
N TYR A 296 4.09 8.56 15.10
CA TYR A 296 4.20 7.12 14.88
C TYR A 296 4.84 6.91 13.51
N PRO A 297 6.18 6.87 13.42
CA PRO A 297 6.89 6.59 12.17
C PRO A 297 6.71 5.13 11.76
N ASP A 298 6.41 4.90 10.49
CA ASP A 298 6.54 3.58 9.89
C ASP A 298 8.00 3.29 9.54
N PRO A 299 8.63 2.24 10.12
CA PRO A 299 10.05 1.99 9.95
C PRO A 299 10.46 1.60 8.53
N LYS A 300 9.53 1.05 7.70
CA LYS A 300 9.84 0.61 6.34
C LYS A 300 9.61 1.69 5.26
N THR A 301 8.59 2.52 5.42
CA THR A 301 8.23 3.56 4.44
C THR A 301 8.66 4.97 4.83
N GLY A 302 9.09 5.17 6.08
CA GLY A 302 9.45 6.48 6.66
C GLY A 302 8.27 7.46 6.68
N GLU A 303 7.04 6.97 6.56
CA GLU A 303 5.84 7.79 6.66
C GLU A 303 5.39 7.87 8.12
N VAL A 304 5.11 9.09 8.58
CA VAL A 304 4.76 9.33 9.98
C VAL A 304 3.27 9.60 10.10
N TRP A 305 2.60 8.84 10.97
CA TRP A 305 1.27 9.21 11.45
C TRP A 305 1.43 10.23 12.59
N LEU A 306 0.70 11.33 12.54
CA LEU A 306 0.79 12.43 13.49
C LEU A 306 -0.54 12.58 14.24
N CYS A 307 -0.52 12.57 15.57
CA CYS A 307 -1.68 12.84 16.41
C CYS A 307 -1.38 13.97 17.40
N LYS A 308 -2.37 14.81 17.73
CA LYS A 308 -2.26 15.72 18.88
C LYS A 308 -2.03 14.90 20.15
N ARG A 309 -1.15 15.37 21.03
CA ARG A 309 -0.89 14.68 22.30
C ARG A 309 -2.15 14.72 23.19
N PRO A 310 -2.54 13.61 23.84
CA PRO A 310 -3.60 13.63 24.85
C PRO A 310 -3.20 14.48 26.07
N LYS A 311 -4.17 14.84 26.91
CA LYS A 311 -3.91 15.68 28.11
C LYS A 311 -3.44 14.85 29.30
N TYR A 312 -3.94 13.64 29.45
CA TYR A 312 -3.72 12.77 30.61
C TYR A 312 -3.11 11.42 30.23
N LEU A 313 -3.42 10.92 29.03
CA LEU A 313 -2.88 9.67 28.50
C LEU A 313 -1.56 9.88 27.73
N PRO A 314 -0.67 8.87 27.71
CA PRO A 314 0.59 8.92 26.97
C PRO A 314 0.36 8.69 25.45
N CYS A 315 1.44 8.52 24.67
CA CYS A 315 1.36 8.48 23.20
C CYS A 315 1.21 7.06 22.62
N ASP A 316 1.89 6.09 23.23
CA ASP A 316 1.73 4.64 23.06
C ASP A 316 0.27 4.18 23.22
N ALA A 317 -0.49 4.86 24.08
CA ALA A 317 -1.92 4.65 24.29
C ALA A 317 -2.83 4.82 23.04
N LEU A 318 -2.31 5.08 21.84
CA LEU A 318 -3.05 5.06 20.58
C LEU A 318 -3.24 3.62 20.08
N VAL A 319 -4.50 3.19 19.85
CA VAL A 319 -4.75 1.76 19.57
C VAL A 319 -5.73 1.44 18.44
N TYR A 320 -6.77 2.25 18.19
CA TYR A 320 -7.56 2.17 16.96
C TYR A 320 -7.58 3.56 16.29
N HIS A 321 -7.68 3.56 14.97
CA HIS A 321 -7.63 4.74 14.10
C HIS A 321 -9.02 5.11 13.56
N VAL A 322 -9.35 6.41 13.53
CA VAL A 322 -10.56 6.94 12.87
C VAL A 322 -10.19 7.92 11.77
N MET A 323 -10.99 7.90 10.72
CA MET A 323 -11.23 9.11 9.95
C MET A 323 -12.20 10.07 10.67
N GLY A 324 -11.65 11.14 11.25
CA GLY A 324 -12.29 12.08 12.18
C GLY A 324 -13.40 12.92 11.59
N GLY A 325 -13.28 13.25 10.31
CA GLY A 325 -14.33 13.93 9.59
C GLY A 325 -13.89 14.56 8.29
N TYR A 326 -14.82 15.35 7.77
CA TYR A 326 -15.03 15.56 6.36
C TYR A 326 -15.18 17.10 6.14
N ARG A 327 -14.06 17.87 6.07
CA ARG A 327 -13.96 19.32 6.45
C ARG A 327 -13.53 20.36 5.40
N ALA A 328 -13.70 20.11 4.10
CA ALA A 328 -13.25 21.02 3.03
C ALA A 328 -13.82 22.47 3.16
N LYS A 329 -12.95 23.48 3.13
CA LYS A 329 -13.31 24.90 3.16
C LYS A 329 -13.55 25.39 1.74
N LEU A 330 -14.81 25.67 1.41
CA LEU A 330 -15.25 26.08 0.08
C LEU A 330 -15.97 27.43 0.14
N GLY A 331 -15.56 28.37 -0.72
CA GLY A 331 -16.31 29.61 -0.97
C GLY A 331 -17.63 29.34 -1.73
N THR A 332 -18.56 30.30 -1.72
CA THR A 332 -19.91 30.15 -2.29
C THR A 332 -19.89 29.73 -3.77
N LEU A 333 -18.99 30.31 -4.57
CA LEU A 333 -18.77 29.92 -5.97
C LEU A 333 -18.28 28.47 -6.09
N GLN A 334 -17.23 28.12 -5.34
CA GLN A 334 -16.64 26.78 -5.36
C GLN A 334 -17.64 25.70 -4.94
N LYS A 335 -18.53 25.98 -3.96
CA LYS A 335 -19.63 25.09 -3.56
C LYS A 335 -20.59 24.79 -4.72
N LYS A 336 -21.00 25.82 -5.49
CA LYS A 336 -21.87 25.64 -6.66
C LYS A 336 -21.22 24.79 -7.75
N LEU A 337 -19.93 25.00 -8.01
CA LEU A 337 -19.18 24.29 -9.06
C LEU A 337 -19.05 22.78 -8.79
N VAL A 338 -18.90 22.36 -7.52
CA VAL A 338 -18.81 20.95 -7.14
C VAL A 338 -20.15 20.32 -6.72
N ASP A 339 -21.27 21.02 -6.96
CA ASP A 339 -22.61 20.56 -6.57
C ASP A 339 -23.06 19.36 -7.43
N LYS A 340 -23.74 18.39 -6.81
CA LYS A 340 -24.31 17.20 -7.47
C LYS A 340 -25.37 17.55 -8.52
N LYS A 341 -25.94 18.75 -8.49
CA LYS A 341 -26.87 19.29 -9.50
C LYS A 341 -26.20 19.56 -10.86
N TYR A 342 -24.91 19.89 -10.85
CA TYR A 342 -24.16 20.26 -12.06
C TYR A 342 -23.06 19.24 -12.43
N THR A 343 -22.62 18.44 -11.44
CA THR A 343 -21.61 17.37 -11.61
C THR A 343 -22.25 16.00 -11.82
N ASN A 344 -21.60 15.14 -12.61
CA ASN A 344 -22.08 13.82 -13.04
C ASN A 344 -23.51 13.87 -13.63
N GLN A 345 -23.67 14.63 -14.71
CA GLN A 345 -24.95 14.81 -15.41
C GLN A 345 -24.83 14.37 -16.88
N TRP A 346 -25.88 13.78 -17.43
CA TRP A 346 -25.95 13.46 -18.86
C TRP A 346 -26.12 14.75 -19.68
N ILE A 347 -25.46 14.82 -20.84
CA ILE A 347 -25.60 15.94 -21.78
C ILE A 347 -26.49 15.56 -22.97
N LYS A 348 -27.10 16.56 -23.62
CA LYS A 348 -28.02 16.34 -24.74
C LYS A 348 -27.25 15.83 -25.97
N GLY A 349 -27.77 14.80 -26.63
CA GLY A 349 -27.28 14.35 -27.93
C GLY A 349 -28.26 14.75 -29.03
N LYS A 350 -27.77 15.33 -30.13
CA LYS A 350 -28.60 15.75 -31.27
C LYS A 350 -28.95 14.60 -32.23
N ASN A 351 -28.07 13.59 -32.31
CA ASN A 351 -28.11 12.48 -33.26
C ASN A 351 -27.55 11.24 -32.54
N ASN A 352 -28.42 10.30 -32.13
CA ASN A 352 -28.04 9.32 -31.09
C ASN A 352 -28.11 7.85 -31.50
N THR A 353 -28.91 7.47 -32.51
CA THR A 353 -29.05 6.08 -32.97
C THR A 353 -28.06 5.79 -34.10
N ILE A 354 -27.32 4.69 -33.98
CA ILE A 354 -26.40 4.17 -35.01
C ILE A 354 -26.82 2.75 -35.38
N ILE A 355 -26.79 2.43 -36.68
CA ILE A 355 -26.92 1.07 -37.20
C ILE A 355 -25.54 0.56 -37.60
N ILE A 356 -25.12 -0.56 -37.01
CA ILE A 356 -23.84 -1.21 -37.27
C ILE A 356 -24.12 -2.51 -38.04
N ASN A 357 -23.63 -2.61 -39.27
CA ASN A 357 -23.77 -3.80 -40.10
C ASN A 357 -22.75 -4.88 -39.73
N PRO A 358 -23.05 -6.17 -39.95
CA PRO A 358 -22.09 -7.25 -39.76
C PRO A 358 -20.85 -7.07 -40.65
N SER A 359 -19.74 -7.67 -40.21
CA SER A 359 -18.48 -7.76 -40.93
C SER A 359 -17.83 -9.11 -40.66
N ASN A 360 -16.89 -9.53 -41.51
CA ASN A 360 -16.04 -10.69 -41.24
C ASN A 360 -14.95 -10.38 -40.19
N THR A 361 -14.84 -9.12 -39.74
CA THR A 361 -13.91 -8.69 -38.68
C THR A 361 -14.24 -9.37 -37.35
N THR A 362 -13.32 -10.18 -36.81
CA THR A 362 -13.43 -10.70 -35.44
C THR A 362 -12.96 -9.63 -34.45
N VAL A 363 -13.82 -9.23 -33.51
CA VAL A 363 -13.49 -8.19 -32.51
C VAL A 363 -13.31 -8.82 -31.13
N GLY A 364 -12.05 -8.96 -30.71
CA GLY A 364 -11.63 -9.58 -29.46
C GLY A 364 -10.15 -9.95 -29.52
N ALA A 365 -9.48 -10.12 -28.38
CA ALA A 365 -8.07 -10.47 -28.35
C ALA A 365 -7.83 -11.99 -28.50
N THR A 366 -6.89 -12.35 -29.38
CA THR A 366 -6.45 -13.74 -29.67
C THR A 366 -5.21 -14.16 -28.88
N GLU A 367 -4.46 -13.22 -28.28
CA GLU A 367 -3.30 -13.54 -27.45
C GLU A 367 -3.73 -14.07 -26.07
N ARG A 368 -3.07 -15.13 -25.58
CA ARG A 368 -3.29 -15.68 -24.24
C ARG A 368 -2.81 -14.71 -23.16
N CYS A 369 -3.64 -14.48 -22.13
CA CYS A 369 -3.31 -13.57 -21.04
C CYS A 369 -1.99 -13.92 -20.33
N ARG A 370 -1.11 -12.93 -20.22
CA ARG A 370 0.18 -12.96 -19.49
C ARG A 370 0.45 -11.60 -18.83
N PRO A 371 1.34 -11.52 -17.82
CA PRO A 371 1.76 -10.23 -17.25
C PRO A 371 2.42 -9.33 -18.31
N GLY A 372 2.31 -8.01 -18.11
CA GLY A 372 3.01 -7.01 -18.94
C GLY A 372 2.42 -6.74 -20.32
N LEU A 373 1.21 -7.26 -20.65
CA LEU A 373 0.51 -6.90 -21.87
C LEU A 373 0.08 -5.42 -21.88
N GLN A 374 0.18 -4.79 -23.05
CA GLN A 374 -0.30 -3.42 -23.25
C GLN A 374 -1.83 -3.37 -23.20
N ILE A 375 -2.37 -2.33 -22.58
CA ILE A 375 -3.82 -2.14 -22.42
C ILE A 375 -4.29 -1.13 -23.47
N PRO A 376 -5.01 -1.55 -24.54
CA PRO A 376 -5.57 -0.63 -25.51
C PRO A 376 -6.72 0.19 -24.89
N VAL A 377 -7.08 1.30 -25.55
CA VAL A 377 -8.29 2.06 -25.23
C VAL A 377 -9.28 1.89 -26.39
N PRO A 378 -10.47 1.30 -26.17
CA PRO A 378 -10.96 0.67 -24.94
C PRO A 378 -10.27 -0.68 -24.65
N ALA A 379 -10.15 -1.05 -23.36
CA ALA A 379 -9.55 -2.32 -22.93
C ALA A 379 -10.44 -3.56 -23.18
N GLY A 380 -11.69 -3.34 -23.60
CA GLY A 380 -12.70 -4.36 -23.81
C GLY A 380 -14.10 -3.75 -23.89
N PHE A 381 -15.10 -4.61 -24.01
CA PHE A 381 -16.52 -4.26 -24.12
C PHE A 381 -17.41 -5.30 -23.46
N TYR A 382 -18.59 -4.90 -23.02
CA TYR A 382 -19.66 -5.81 -22.62
C TYR A 382 -20.52 -6.22 -23.81
N MET A 383 -20.93 -7.49 -23.84
CA MET A 383 -21.93 -8.05 -24.74
C MET A 383 -22.77 -9.07 -23.96
N ARG A 384 -24.11 -8.96 -23.98
CA ARG A 384 -25.03 -9.84 -23.23
C ARG A 384 -24.68 -9.93 -21.73
N ASP A 385 -24.37 -8.80 -21.09
CA ASP A 385 -23.81 -8.67 -19.72
C ASP A 385 -22.39 -9.24 -19.50
N VAL A 386 -21.74 -9.81 -20.52
CA VAL A 386 -20.43 -10.46 -20.37
C VAL A 386 -19.30 -9.58 -20.90
N TRP A 387 -18.23 -9.40 -20.11
CA TRP A 387 -17.02 -8.69 -20.52
C TRP A 387 -16.20 -9.51 -21.53
N THR A 388 -15.83 -8.86 -22.64
CA THR A 388 -14.90 -9.35 -23.66
C THR A 388 -13.67 -8.45 -23.68
N SER A 389 -12.51 -9.04 -23.42
CA SER A 389 -11.23 -8.33 -23.36
C SER A 389 -10.62 -8.08 -24.74
N LEU A 390 -10.04 -6.89 -24.91
CA LEU A 390 -9.20 -6.51 -26.06
C LEU A 390 -7.70 -6.55 -25.70
N VAL A 391 -7.35 -6.90 -24.46
CA VAL A 391 -5.96 -7.12 -24.01
C VAL A 391 -5.50 -8.55 -24.34
N CYS A 392 -6.36 -9.54 -24.05
CA CYS A 392 -6.04 -10.96 -24.15
C CYS A 392 -7.29 -11.84 -24.05
N THR A 393 -7.24 -13.08 -24.52
CA THR A 393 -8.37 -14.03 -24.50
C THR A 393 -8.75 -14.41 -23.07
N THR A 394 -9.87 -13.89 -22.57
CA THR A 394 -10.42 -14.16 -21.24
C THR A 394 -11.46 -15.28 -21.25
N GLY A 395 -11.35 -16.24 -20.33
CA GLY A 395 -12.34 -17.32 -20.17
C GLY A 395 -13.58 -16.90 -19.38
N HIS A 396 -14.71 -17.56 -19.64
CA HIS A 396 -15.93 -17.43 -18.83
C HIS A 396 -15.88 -18.37 -17.62
N PHE A 397 -15.95 -17.78 -16.42
CA PHE A 397 -15.84 -18.47 -15.14
C PHE A 397 -17.23 -18.63 -14.48
N ASN A 398 -17.58 -19.87 -14.15
CA ASN A 398 -18.65 -20.24 -13.23
C ASN A 398 -18.04 -20.87 -11.97
N ALA A 399 -18.82 -21.11 -10.92
CA ALA A 399 -18.32 -21.61 -9.62
C ALA A 399 -17.31 -22.79 -9.74
N PRO A 400 -17.58 -23.89 -10.47
CA PRO A 400 -16.60 -24.97 -10.64
C PRO A 400 -15.27 -24.53 -11.29
N LYS A 401 -15.32 -23.65 -12.29
CA LYS A 401 -14.11 -23.09 -12.92
C LYS A 401 -13.37 -22.12 -11.99
N ILE A 402 -14.07 -21.42 -11.11
CA ILE A 402 -13.45 -20.55 -10.10
C ILE A 402 -12.71 -21.42 -9.08
N THR A 403 -13.37 -22.42 -8.49
CA THR A 403 -12.73 -23.39 -7.58
C THR A 403 -11.52 -24.05 -8.22
N GLN A 404 -11.63 -24.56 -9.45
CA GLN A 404 -10.53 -25.21 -10.17
C GLN A 404 -9.37 -24.26 -10.55
N CYS A 405 -9.64 -22.96 -10.72
CA CYS A 405 -8.62 -21.93 -10.98
C CYS A 405 -7.88 -21.52 -9.70
N LEU A 406 -8.60 -21.48 -8.57
CA LEU A 406 -8.07 -21.13 -7.25
C LEU A 406 -7.46 -22.31 -6.49
N LYS A 407 -7.63 -23.55 -6.97
CA LYS A 407 -7.11 -24.77 -6.33
C LYS A 407 -5.61 -24.70 -6.06
N ASP A 408 -5.20 -25.08 -4.84
CA ASP A 408 -3.83 -24.97 -4.33
C ASP A 408 -3.28 -23.52 -4.41
N ARG A 409 -4.09 -22.51 -4.07
CA ARG A 409 -3.66 -21.10 -4.02
C ARG A 409 -3.99 -20.39 -2.71
N GLU A 410 -3.06 -19.52 -2.33
CA GLU A 410 -3.19 -18.57 -1.23
C GLU A 410 -3.21 -17.14 -1.80
N LEU A 411 -4.34 -16.44 -1.62
CA LEU A 411 -4.59 -15.12 -2.17
C LEU A 411 -4.47 -14.07 -1.07
N PHE A 412 -3.57 -13.09 -1.27
CA PHE A 412 -3.37 -11.95 -0.39
C PHE A 412 -3.99 -10.70 -1.02
N MET A 413 -5.21 -10.37 -0.62
CA MET A 413 -5.97 -9.22 -1.14
C MET A 413 -5.84 -8.02 -0.20
N MET A 414 -5.27 -6.91 -0.69
CA MET A 414 -5.00 -5.70 0.12
C MET A 414 -5.54 -4.44 -0.55
N GLY A 415 -6.14 -3.52 0.20
CA GLY A 415 -6.51 -2.22 -0.39
C GLY A 415 -7.67 -1.49 0.26
N ASP A 416 -8.57 -0.93 -0.57
CA ASP A 416 -9.78 -0.25 -0.15
C ASP A 416 -11.03 -1.15 -0.19
N SER A 417 -12.20 -0.56 0.08
CA SER A 417 -13.48 -1.29 0.11
C SER A 417 -13.85 -1.96 -1.22
N THR A 418 -13.19 -1.60 -2.33
CA THR A 418 -13.38 -2.23 -3.64
C THR A 418 -12.46 -3.44 -3.89
N MET A 419 -11.37 -3.61 -3.13
CA MET A 419 -10.67 -4.90 -3.03
C MET A 419 -11.46 -5.89 -2.18
N ARG A 420 -12.06 -5.43 -1.09
CA ARG A 420 -12.89 -6.27 -0.21
C ARG A 420 -14.08 -6.91 -0.94
N GLN A 421 -14.62 -6.23 -1.95
CA GLN A 421 -15.66 -6.78 -2.83
C GLN A 421 -15.18 -8.01 -3.61
N TRP A 422 -13.90 -8.08 -4.01
CA TRP A 422 -13.33 -9.26 -4.64
C TRP A 422 -13.19 -10.42 -3.65
N TYR A 423 -12.78 -10.17 -2.41
CA TYR A 423 -12.75 -11.17 -1.35
C TYR A 423 -14.12 -11.83 -1.13
N HIS A 424 -15.18 -11.03 -0.95
CA HIS A 424 -16.54 -11.58 -0.80
C HIS A 424 -17.07 -12.26 -2.07
N TYR A 425 -16.72 -11.75 -3.26
CA TYR A 425 -17.13 -12.38 -4.53
C TYR A 425 -16.48 -13.76 -4.72
N LEU A 426 -15.17 -13.89 -4.51
CA LEU A 426 -14.48 -15.17 -4.60
C LEU A 426 -14.92 -16.13 -3.48
N GLY A 427 -15.06 -15.63 -2.26
CA GLY A 427 -15.50 -16.43 -1.11
C GLY A 427 -16.97 -16.85 -1.14
N SER A 428 -17.81 -16.26 -1.99
CA SER A 428 -19.17 -16.74 -2.28
C SER A 428 -19.28 -17.54 -3.59
N SER A 429 -18.26 -17.47 -4.45
CA SER A 429 -18.19 -18.24 -5.71
C SER A 429 -17.67 -19.66 -5.55
N VAL A 430 -17.07 -20.01 -4.41
CA VAL A 430 -16.59 -21.37 -4.07
C VAL A 430 -17.53 -21.97 -3.02
N PRO A 431 -18.38 -22.98 -3.36
CA PRO A 431 -19.46 -23.44 -2.47
C PRO A 431 -19.01 -24.06 -1.13
N SER A 432 -17.83 -24.67 -1.08
CA SER A 432 -17.25 -25.31 0.11
C SER A 432 -16.62 -24.31 1.09
N MET A 433 -16.29 -23.10 0.64
CA MET A 433 -15.57 -22.05 1.37
C MET A 433 -16.18 -21.74 2.75
N LYS A 434 -15.33 -21.65 3.77
CA LYS A 434 -15.69 -21.27 5.15
C LYS A 434 -15.01 -19.95 5.54
N TYR A 435 -15.79 -18.98 5.98
CA TYR A 435 -15.28 -17.74 6.56
C TYR A 435 -14.86 -17.99 8.01
N ILE A 436 -13.64 -17.58 8.36
CA ILE A 436 -13.08 -17.69 9.72
C ILE A 436 -13.20 -16.33 10.40
N ASN A 437 -13.87 -16.31 11.56
CA ASN A 437 -14.00 -15.09 12.35
C ASN A 437 -12.71 -14.80 13.12
N LEU A 438 -11.95 -13.80 12.68
CA LEU A 438 -10.73 -13.32 13.36
C LEU A 438 -11.02 -12.26 14.45
N HIS A 439 -12.29 -12.04 14.79
CA HIS A 439 -12.78 -10.98 15.69
C HIS A 439 -12.45 -9.53 15.26
N SER A 440 -11.89 -9.36 14.06
CA SER A 440 -11.49 -8.07 13.50
C SER A 440 -12.66 -7.31 12.86
N ALA A 441 -12.55 -5.98 12.79
CA ALA A 441 -13.60 -5.15 12.20
C ALA A 441 -13.66 -5.32 10.67
N GLU A 442 -14.80 -5.76 10.14
CA GLU A 442 -15.02 -6.11 8.71
C GLU A 442 -14.50 -5.05 7.72
N GLN A 443 -14.53 -3.75 8.08
CA GLN A 443 -14.08 -2.65 7.22
C GLN A 443 -12.56 -2.45 7.14
N ALA A 444 -11.79 -3.11 8.01
CA ALA A 444 -10.33 -3.06 8.04
C ALA A 444 -9.67 -4.44 7.96
N GLY A 445 -10.36 -5.48 8.44
CA GLY A 445 -9.80 -6.81 8.57
C GLY A 445 -8.78 -6.88 9.72
N PRO A 446 -7.91 -7.91 9.75
CA PRO A 446 -7.83 -8.98 8.76
C PRO A 446 -9.12 -9.82 8.66
N LEU A 447 -9.36 -10.38 7.48
CA LEU A 447 -10.43 -11.34 7.19
C LEU A 447 -9.81 -12.58 6.52
N LEU A 448 -10.32 -13.76 6.87
CA LEU A 448 -9.85 -15.04 6.36
C LEU A 448 -11.02 -15.90 5.90
N ALA A 449 -10.90 -16.52 4.74
CA ALA A 449 -11.75 -17.62 4.30
C ALA A 449 -10.91 -18.78 3.77
N VAL A 450 -11.33 -20.02 4.03
CA VAL A 450 -10.60 -21.25 3.71
C VAL A 450 -11.54 -22.26 3.07
N ASP A 451 -11.09 -22.88 1.98
CA ASP A 451 -11.66 -24.11 1.44
C ASP A 451 -10.63 -25.24 1.57
N VAL A 452 -10.89 -26.15 2.52
CA VAL A 452 -9.98 -27.28 2.84
C VAL A 452 -10.00 -28.33 1.73
N GLU A 453 -11.12 -28.49 1.01
CA GLU A 453 -11.29 -29.53 -0.02
C GLU A 453 -10.42 -29.26 -1.27
N ASN A 454 -10.21 -27.98 -1.61
CA ASN A 454 -9.40 -27.56 -2.76
C ASN A 454 -8.14 -26.78 -2.36
N ASN A 455 -7.79 -26.76 -1.07
CA ASN A 455 -6.59 -26.09 -0.55
C ASN A 455 -6.52 -24.62 -1.01
N ILE A 456 -7.62 -23.87 -0.80
CA ILE A 456 -7.74 -22.46 -1.16
C ILE A 456 -7.77 -21.64 0.13
N VAL A 457 -6.96 -20.59 0.17
CA VAL A 457 -6.94 -19.62 1.29
C VAL A 457 -7.10 -18.22 0.73
N LEU A 458 -8.08 -17.48 1.25
CA LEU A 458 -8.35 -16.09 0.91
C LEU A 458 -8.06 -15.22 2.15
N HIS A 459 -7.01 -14.41 2.08
CA HIS A 459 -6.74 -13.35 3.05
C HIS A 459 -7.24 -12.01 2.49
N TRP A 460 -7.93 -11.21 3.29
CA TRP A 460 -8.16 -9.79 2.99
C TRP A 460 -7.82 -8.88 4.16
N ARG A 461 -7.17 -7.74 3.88
CA ARG A 461 -7.08 -6.62 4.83
C ARG A 461 -7.11 -5.27 4.13
N ALA A 462 -7.47 -4.23 4.86
CA ALA A 462 -7.35 -2.87 4.39
C ALA A 462 -5.88 -2.43 4.33
N HIS A 463 -5.60 -1.44 3.49
CA HIS A 463 -4.32 -0.75 3.52
C HIS A 463 -4.17 0.10 4.81
N GLY A 464 -2.92 0.31 5.23
CA GLY A 464 -2.56 1.19 6.34
C GLY A 464 -2.96 2.66 6.16
N THR A 465 -2.55 3.53 7.08
CA THR A 465 -3.02 4.93 7.06
C THR A 465 -2.67 5.67 5.75
N PRO A 466 -3.47 6.65 5.29
CA PRO A 466 -4.76 7.12 5.82
C PRO A 466 -5.96 6.25 5.35
N LEU A 467 -6.47 5.38 6.23
CA LEU A 467 -7.63 4.52 5.95
C LEU A 467 -8.96 5.23 6.28
N ARG A 468 -9.95 5.19 5.38
CA ARG A 468 -11.29 5.75 5.67
C ARG A 468 -12.26 4.65 6.14
N SER A 469 -12.22 4.34 7.43
CA SER A 469 -12.99 3.26 8.05
C SER A 469 -13.76 3.69 9.31
N LYS A 470 -14.62 2.79 9.78
CA LYS A 470 -15.00 2.68 11.20
C LYS A 470 -13.80 2.27 12.08
N ALA A 471 -14.10 2.12 13.38
CA ALA A 471 -13.24 1.56 14.41
C ALA A 471 -12.43 0.36 13.92
N ALA A 472 -11.12 0.57 13.78
CA ALA A 472 -10.16 -0.38 13.26
C ALA A 472 -8.85 -0.25 14.05
N PRO A 473 -8.31 -1.32 14.67
CA PRO A 473 -7.08 -1.24 15.42
C PRO A 473 -5.93 -0.69 14.57
N PHE A 474 -5.28 0.36 15.06
CA PHE A 474 -4.19 1.08 14.42
C PHE A 474 -2.98 0.16 14.23
N VAL A 475 -2.75 -0.74 15.20
CA VAL A 475 -1.78 -1.83 15.09
C VAL A 475 -2.09 -2.80 13.94
N ASP A 476 -3.36 -3.00 13.56
CA ASP A 476 -3.75 -3.85 12.43
C ASP A 476 -3.67 -3.11 11.06
N LEU A 477 -3.40 -1.80 11.04
CA LEU A 477 -3.39 -0.98 9.82
C LEU A 477 -2.03 -1.02 9.10
N HIS A 478 -1.65 -2.19 8.61
CA HIS A 478 -0.37 -2.42 7.94
C HIS A 478 -0.33 -1.81 6.53
N TYR A 479 0.80 -1.20 6.16
CA TYR A 479 1.04 -0.74 4.78
C TYR A 479 1.24 -1.90 3.81
N ILE A 480 0.72 -1.76 2.59
CA ILE A 480 0.77 -2.81 1.55
C ILE A 480 2.23 -3.23 1.23
N SER A 481 3.19 -2.30 1.26
CA SER A 481 4.62 -2.60 1.15
C SER A 481 5.09 -3.58 2.23
N ASN A 482 4.72 -3.32 3.48
CA ASN A 482 5.22 -4.03 4.66
C ASN A 482 4.68 -5.47 4.71
N GLU A 483 3.44 -5.65 4.23
CA GLU A 483 2.81 -6.96 3.99
C GLU A 483 3.43 -7.71 2.82
N ILE A 484 3.68 -7.03 1.69
CA ILE A 484 4.36 -7.65 0.55
C ILE A 484 5.78 -8.08 0.96
N ASP A 485 6.47 -7.35 1.82
CA ASP A 485 7.79 -7.73 2.33
C ASP A 485 7.79 -8.92 3.29
N SER A 486 6.70 -9.17 4.04
CA SER A 486 6.61 -10.33 4.95
C SER A 486 6.22 -11.62 4.23
N ILE A 487 5.69 -11.54 3.00
CA ILE A 487 5.26 -12.70 2.22
C ILE A 487 6.44 -13.28 1.41
N ALA A 488 6.85 -14.51 1.71
CA ALA A 488 7.95 -15.20 1.01
C ALA A 488 7.77 -15.33 -0.52
N GLY A 489 6.53 -15.38 -1.01
CA GLY A 489 6.20 -15.57 -2.42
C GLY A 489 6.09 -17.05 -2.86
N GLY A 490 6.18 -17.28 -4.16
CA GLY A 490 6.17 -18.59 -4.82
C GLY A 490 4.91 -18.86 -5.64
N SER A 491 4.97 -19.88 -6.50
CA SER A 491 3.96 -20.22 -7.52
C SER A 491 2.54 -20.56 -7.01
N ARG A 492 2.37 -20.76 -5.70
CA ARG A 492 1.06 -20.93 -5.04
C ARG A 492 0.47 -19.63 -4.47
N LYS A 493 1.27 -18.57 -4.34
CA LYS A 493 0.83 -17.29 -3.75
C LYS A 493 0.43 -16.30 -4.85
N VAL A 494 -0.68 -15.60 -4.63
CA VAL A 494 -1.18 -14.55 -5.50
C VAL A 494 -1.38 -13.28 -4.69
N ILE A 495 -0.65 -12.22 -5.04
CA ILE A 495 -0.79 -10.91 -4.41
C ILE A 495 -1.76 -10.09 -5.26
N ILE A 496 -2.80 -9.55 -4.66
CA ILE A 496 -3.77 -8.68 -5.35
C ILE A 496 -3.91 -7.40 -4.54
N PHE A 497 -3.69 -6.23 -5.15
CA PHE A 497 -3.90 -4.98 -4.44
C PHE A 497 -4.55 -3.86 -5.25
N ASP A 498 -5.28 -3.00 -4.55
CA ASP A 498 -5.61 -1.66 -5.00
C ASP A 498 -5.27 -0.61 -3.94
N ILE A 499 -5.14 0.63 -4.39
CA ILE A 499 -4.94 1.77 -3.51
C ILE A 499 -5.45 3.02 -4.24
N TRP A 500 -6.68 3.45 -3.95
CA TRP A 500 -7.25 4.60 -4.67
C TRP A 500 -8.23 5.44 -3.85
N ALA A 501 -9.35 4.87 -3.39
CA ALA A 501 -10.50 5.65 -2.94
C ALA A 501 -10.15 6.61 -1.80
N HIS A 502 -9.29 6.16 -0.88
CA HIS A 502 -8.86 6.90 0.30
C HIS A 502 -7.78 7.96 -0.03
N PHE A 503 -7.00 7.77 -1.09
CA PHE A 503 -5.93 8.67 -1.51
C PHE A 503 -6.40 9.83 -2.38
N THR A 504 -7.58 9.73 -3.02
CA THR A 504 -8.21 10.75 -3.89
C THR A 504 -8.13 12.21 -3.41
N THR A 505 -8.09 12.43 -2.10
CA THR A 505 -8.10 13.75 -1.44
C THR A 505 -6.73 14.33 -1.12
N HIS A 506 -5.70 13.50 -1.03
CA HIS A 506 -4.34 13.88 -0.65
C HIS A 506 -3.55 14.43 -1.85
N PRO A 507 -2.45 15.18 -1.62
CA PRO A 507 -1.52 15.61 -2.66
C PRO A 507 -1.11 14.45 -3.59
N LEU A 508 -0.89 14.75 -4.87
CA LEU A 508 -0.56 13.72 -5.86
C LEU A 508 0.81 13.09 -5.54
N GLU A 509 1.71 13.91 -5.05
CA GLU A 509 3.06 13.62 -4.60
C GLU A 509 3.06 12.59 -3.45
N TYR A 510 2.09 12.69 -2.53
CA TYR A 510 1.89 11.71 -1.45
C TYR A 510 1.44 10.35 -2.00
N TYR A 511 0.53 10.35 -2.97
CA TYR A 511 0.09 9.13 -3.65
C TYR A 511 1.22 8.49 -4.49
N ILE A 512 2.05 9.31 -5.16
CA ILE A 512 3.24 8.84 -5.88
C ILE A 512 4.25 8.18 -4.93
N ARG A 513 4.56 8.80 -3.77
CA ARG A 513 5.41 8.19 -2.73
C ARG A 513 4.85 6.84 -2.25
N ARG A 514 3.55 6.77 -1.96
CA ARG A 514 2.89 5.52 -1.54
C ARG A 514 3.03 4.43 -2.60
N VAL A 515 2.76 4.73 -3.87
CA VAL A 515 2.88 3.77 -4.99
C VAL A 515 4.33 3.37 -5.22
N ALA A 516 5.29 4.27 -5.05
CA ALA A 516 6.72 3.97 -5.15
C ALA A 516 7.18 2.93 -4.11
N ARG A 517 6.76 3.05 -2.85
CA ARG A 517 7.11 2.05 -1.81
C ARG A 517 6.46 0.69 -2.06
N ILE A 518 5.25 0.64 -2.61
CA ILE A 518 4.62 -0.61 -3.04
C ILE A 518 5.36 -1.21 -4.26
N ARG A 519 5.77 -0.39 -5.24
CA ARG A 519 6.60 -0.82 -6.37
C ARG A 519 7.93 -1.43 -5.91
N GLN A 520 8.59 -0.83 -4.92
CA GLN A 520 9.82 -1.36 -4.32
C GLN A 520 9.60 -2.76 -3.72
N ALA A 521 8.57 -2.93 -2.88
CA ALA A 521 8.24 -4.22 -2.27
C ALA A 521 7.85 -5.29 -3.33
N VAL A 522 7.09 -4.92 -4.36
CA VAL A 522 6.73 -5.82 -5.48
C VAL A 522 7.97 -6.25 -6.27
N ILE A 523 8.92 -5.35 -6.54
CA ILE A 523 10.19 -5.69 -7.21
C ILE A 523 11.03 -6.63 -6.32
N ALA A 524 11.09 -6.38 -5.01
CA ALA A 524 11.79 -7.27 -4.07
C ALA A 524 11.15 -8.67 -4.00
N LEU A 525 9.82 -8.75 -4.03
CA LEU A 525 9.07 -10.01 -4.10
C LEU A 525 9.35 -10.78 -5.40
N LEU A 526 9.29 -10.12 -6.55
CA LEU A 526 9.51 -10.78 -7.85
C LEU A 526 11.00 -11.13 -8.08
N LYS A 527 11.94 -10.43 -7.43
CA LYS A 527 13.35 -10.85 -7.37
C LYS A 527 13.53 -12.16 -6.61
N ARG A 528 13.02 -12.25 -5.37
CA ARG A 528 13.21 -13.44 -4.50
C ARG A 528 12.35 -14.64 -4.90
N ALA A 529 11.20 -14.39 -5.52
CA ALA A 529 10.23 -15.41 -5.90
C ALA A 529 9.54 -15.05 -7.23
N PRO A 530 10.21 -15.23 -8.39
CA PRO A 530 9.73 -14.78 -9.71
C PRO A 530 8.43 -15.46 -10.18
N ASP A 531 8.11 -16.65 -9.68
CA ASP A 531 6.87 -17.36 -10.01
C ASP A 531 5.63 -16.81 -9.26
N THR A 532 5.79 -15.77 -8.43
CA THR A 532 4.66 -15.18 -7.67
C THR A 532 3.78 -14.33 -8.58
N ILE A 533 2.48 -14.58 -8.59
CA ILE A 533 1.54 -13.76 -9.38
C ILE A 533 1.22 -12.48 -8.61
N VAL A 534 1.40 -11.32 -9.24
CA VAL A 534 1.02 -10.01 -8.69
C VAL A 534 0.02 -9.34 -9.63
N ALA A 535 -1.15 -8.97 -9.09
CA ALA A 535 -2.25 -8.34 -9.81
C ALA A 535 -2.57 -6.96 -9.20
N ILE A 536 -2.46 -5.91 -10.01
CA ILE A 536 -2.77 -4.54 -9.60
C ILE A 536 -4.17 -4.20 -10.12
N LYS A 537 -5.13 -4.01 -9.21
CA LYS A 537 -6.50 -3.61 -9.54
C LYS A 537 -6.58 -2.09 -9.61
N SER A 538 -7.11 -1.57 -10.72
CA SER A 538 -7.23 -0.14 -10.97
C SER A 538 -8.38 0.52 -10.19
N ALA A 539 -8.41 1.86 -10.24
CA ALA A 539 -9.44 2.71 -9.67
C ALA A 539 -10.85 2.37 -10.18
N ASN A 540 -11.83 2.26 -9.28
CA ASN A 540 -13.23 2.07 -9.66
C ASN A 540 -13.89 3.44 -9.97
N THR A 541 -14.05 3.74 -11.26
CA THR A 541 -14.63 5.00 -11.76
C THR A 541 -16.17 5.09 -11.63
N GLY A 542 -16.83 4.09 -11.04
CA GLY A 542 -18.28 4.01 -10.93
C GLY A 542 -18.91 4.67 -9.70
N SER A 543 -18.15 4.96 -8.63
CA SER A 543 -18.73 5.31 -7.31
C SER A 543 -18.33 6.68 -6.77
N LYS A 544 -19.23 7.27 -5.97
CA LYS A 544 -19.05 8.52 -5.20
C LYS A 544 -18.73 8.14 -3.74
N PRO A 545 -17.66 8.68 -3.14
CA PRO A 545 -17.86 9.24 -1.80
C PRO A 545 -17.06 10.53 -1.50
N VAL A 546 -17.82 11.56 -1.12
CA VAL A 546 -17.38 12.63 -0.23
C VAL A 546 -17.33 12.10 1.22
N ALA A 547 -16.18 12.16 1.92
CA ALA A 547 -16.02 12.60 3.39
C ALA A 547 -15.54 10.86 5.84
N HIS A 548 -16.04 10.88 7.16
CA HIS A 548 -16.36 9.80 8.24
C HIS A 548 -15.53 8.50 8.74
N ILE A 549 -15.70 7.72 9.89
CA ILE A 549 -15.77 7.81 11.44
C ILE A 549 -15.62 6.41 12.25
N GLY A 550 -14.70 6.18 13.26
CA GLY A 550 -14.76 5.28 14.51
C GLY A 550 -13.42 4.73 15.20
N MET A 551 -13.31 4.38 16.53
CA MET A 551 -12.15 3.74 17.33
C MET A 551 -12.53 3.17 18.78
N ALA A 552 -11.77 2.69 19.85
CA ALA A 552 -10.42 2.12 20.30
C ALA A 552 -10.42 1.48 21.76
N PRO A 553 -9.57 0.44 22.12
CA PRO A 553 -8.42 0.44 23.11
C PRO A 553 -7.33 -0.72 22.92
N HIS A 554 -6.59 -1.33 23.89
CA HIS A 554 -5.23 -1.07 24.55
C HIS A 554 -4.32 -2.37 24.60
N GLU A 555 -2.98 -2.36 24.39
CA GLU A 555 -1.74 -2.22 25.28
C GLU A 555 -1.30 -3.40 26.21
N VAL A 556 0.02 -3.55 26.48
CA VAL A 556 0.67 -4.64 27.28
C VAL A 556 1.98 -4.18 27.98
N HIS A 557 2.18 -4.52 29.27
CA HIS A 557 3.47 -4.32 29.98
C HIS A 557 3.72 -5.35 31.12
N GLN A 558 4.11 -6.60 30.80
CA GLN A 558 4.37 -7.68 31.79
C GLN A 558 5.64 -8.53 31.52
N ILE A 559 6.41 -8.23 30.48
CA ILE A 559 7.36 -9.21 29.91
C ILE A 559 8.70 -9.29 30.66
N GLN A 560 9.13 -8.23 31.36
CA GLN A 560 10.43 -8.24 32.05
C GLN A 560 10.44 -9.13 33.30
N ASP A 561 9.35 -9.13 34.07
CA ASP A 561 9.20 -10.00 35.26
C ASP A 561 9.10 -11.48 34.85
N LEU A 562 8.36 -11.77 33.76
CA LEU A 562 8.23 -13.11 33.16
C LEU A 562 9.55 -13.70 32.62
N LEU A 563 10.61 -12.90 32.48
CA LEU A 563 11.92 -13.35 31.98
C LEU A 563 12.97 -13.52 33.10
N HIS A 564 12.64 -13.17 34.34
CA HIS A 564 13.50 -13.45 35.49
C HIS A 564 13.38 -14.91 35.91
N TRP A 565 14.48 -15.67 35.84
CA TRP A 565 14.53 -17.02 36.40
C TRP A 565 15.23 -16.96 37.77
N PRO A 566 14.53 -17.27 38.89
CA PRO A 566 15.13 -17.27 40.22
C PRO A 566 16.23 -18.32 40.33
N GLY A 567 17.18 -18.10 41.24
CA GLY A 567 18.31 -18.99 41.45
C GLY A 567 19.66 -18.25 41.54
N PRO A 568 20.61 -18.78 42.34
CA PRO A 568 21.80 -18.02 42.71
C PRO A 568 22.84 -17.99 41.58
N ASP A 569 23.40 -16.81 41.30
CA ASP A 569 24.59 -16.66 40.45
C ASP A 569 25.89 -17.05 41.20
N LYS A 570 25.90 -18.26 41.79
CA LYS A 570 27.06 -18.86 42.50
C LYS A 570 27.94 -19.66 41.55
N GLU A 571 29.22 -19.83 41.87
CA GLU A 571 30.13 -20.63 41.04
C GLU A 571 29.89 -22.13 41.25
N ILE A 572 29.61 -22.87 40.15
CA ILE A 572 29.37 -24.32 40.20
C ILE A 572 30.72 -25.05 40.23
N LYS A 573 31.11 -25.58 41.40
CA LYS A 573 32.43 -26.20 41.60
C LYS A 573 32.43 -27.73 41.51
N ASP A 574 31.28 -28.38 41.66
CA ASP A 574 31.13 -29.84 41.70
C ASP A 574 29.78 -30.29 41.12
N PHE A 575 29.77 -31.46 40.49
CA PHE A 575 28.58 -32.12 39.98
C PHE A 575 27.75 -32.78 41.11
N LEU A 576 28.38 -33.30 42.17
CA LEU A 576 27.66 -34.04 43.22
C LEU A 576 26.75 -33.13 44.08
N GLN A 577 27.02 -31.82 44.07
CA GLN A 577 26.19 -30.80 44.72
C GLN A 577 24.93 -30.43 43.90
N SER A 578 24.84 -30.89 42.65
CA SER A 578 23.68 -30.63 41.78
C SER A 578 22.46 -31.46 42.16
N THR A 579 21.28 -30.91 41.91
CA THR A 579 20.01 -31.57 42.25
C THR A 579 19.86 -32.86 41.46
N THR A 580 19.73 -33.99 42.16
CA THR A 580 19.58 -35.30 41.52
C THR A 580 18.12 -35.76 41.56
N PRO A 581 17.57 -36.32 40.46
CA PRO A 581 16.22 -36.86 40.44
C PRO A 581 16.03 -37.96 41.51
N SER A 582 17.01 -38.87 41.66
CA SER A 582 16.87 -40.08 42.49
C SER A 582 16.77 -39.85 44.00
N ASN A 583 17.17 -38.67 44.49
CA ASN A 583 17.06 -38.30 45.90
C ASN A 583 15.94 -37.25 46.13
N THR A 584 15.36 -36.72 45.06
CA THR A 584 14.34 -35.68 45.10
C THR A 584 12.95 -36.31 45.15
N TYR A 585 12.11 -35.84 46.08
CA TYR A 585 10.76 -36.38 46.28
C TYR A 585 9.72 -35.27 46.30
N PHE A 586 8.45 -35.65 46.19
CA PHE A 586 7.31 -34.77 46.43
C PHE A 586 6.33 -35.42 47.40
N HIS A 587 5.47 -34.60 48.00
CA HIS A 587 4.35 -35.05 48.83
C HIS A 587 3.11 -34.21 48.54
N ILE A 588 1.93 -34.81 48.73
CA ILE A 588 0.63 -34.17 48.52
C ILE A 588 0.02 -33.85 49.90
N PRO A 589 -0.04 -32.57 50.33
CA PRO A 589 -0.63 -32.22 51.62
C PRO A 589 -2.10 -32.63 51.70
N GLY A 590 -2.45 -33.49 52.66
CA GLY A 590 -3.81 -34.00 52.82
C GLY A 590 -4.22 -35.11 51.84
N LEU A 591 -3.26 -35.88 51.32
CA LEU A 591 -3.50 -37.11 50.56
C LEU A 591 -4.57 -37.99 51.23
N GLY A 592 -5.62 -38.36 50.48
CA GLY A 592 -6.78 -39.12 50.97
C GLY A 592 -8.06 -38.30 51.12
N LYS A 593 -8.02 -36.97 50.93
CA LYS A 593 -9.23 -36.16 50.72
C LYS A 593 -9.88 -36.45 49.37
N SER A 594 -11.20 -36.34 49.30
CA SER A 594 -11.96 -36.28 48.05
C SER A 594 -11.97 -34.86 47.48
N TYR A 595 -11.70 -34.72 46.19
CA TYR A 595 -11.71 -33.42 45.48
C TYR A 595 -12.81 -33.39 44.41
N LYS A 596 -13.26 -32.19 44.04
CA LYS A 596 -14.20 -31.91 42.97
C LYS A 596 -13.49 -31.43 41.70
N VAL A 597 -14.21 -31.45 40.58
CA VAL A 597 -13.77 -30.77 39.36
C VAL A 597 -13.81 -29.25 39.59
N GLY A 598 -12.70 -28.58 39.32
CA GLY A 598 -12.50 -27.15 39.61
C GLY A 598 -11.82 -26.85 40.95
N ASP A 599 -11.59 -27.85 41.82
CA ASP A 599 -10.73 -27.66 43.01
C ASP A 599 -9.25 -27.58 42.59
N GLU A 600 -8.40 -27.00 43.45
CA GLU A 600 -6.94 -27.01 43.28
C GLU A 600 -6.28 -28.13 44.11
N LEU A 601 -5.35 -28.86 43.48
CA LEU A 601 -4.47 -29.82 44.13
C LEU A 601 -3.06 -29.22 44.27
N HIS A 602 -2.68 -28.95 45.53
CA HIS A 602 -1.33 -28.52 45.90
C HIS A 602 -0.42 -29.74 46.09
N VAL A 603 0.83 -29.66 45.60
CA VAL A 603 1.86 -30.70 45.75
C VAL A 603 3.21 -30.03 46.03
N THR A 604 3.95 -30.49 47.03
CA THR A 604 5.22 -29.87 47.45
C THR A 604 6.41 -30.77 47.11
N VAL A 605 7.33 -30.26 46.29
CA VAL A 605 8.58 -30.93 45.88
C VAL A 605 9.73 -30.45 46.75
N VAL A 606 10.63 -31.36 47.15
CA VAL A 606 11.83 -31.04 47.95
C VAL A 606 13.06 -31.55 47.20
N ALA A 607 13.85 -30.64 46.65
CA ALA A 607 15.04 -30.94 45.87
C ALA A 607 16.20 -31.39 46.77
N ARG A 608 16.97 -32.39 46.31
CA ARG A 608 18.15 -32.91 47.02
C ARG A 608 19.36 -33.14 46.12
N ASP A 609 20.55 -32.97 46.68
CA ASP A 609 21.83 -33.26 46.01
C ASP A 609 22.15 -34.78 45.96
N PHE A 610 23.27 -35.18 45.34
CA PHE A 610 23.69 -36.58 45.29
C PHE A 610 24.07 -37.17 46.67
N HIS A 611 24.28 -36.33 47.68
CA HIS A 611 24.52 -36.70 49.08
C HIS A 611 23.23 -36.73 49.94
N GLN A 612 22.06 -36.67 49.31
CA GLN A 612 20.73 -36.64 49.95
C GLN A 612 20.46 -35.40 50.83
N LYS A 613 21.25 -34.33 50.71
CA LYS A 613 21.04 -33.07 51.44
C LYS A 613 19.98 -32.23 50.73
N PRO A 614 19.02 -31.62 51.46
CA PRO A 614 18.11 -30.63 50.89
C PRO A 614 18.87 -29.46 50.27
N LYS A 615 18.48 -29.05 49.06
CA LYS A 615 18.95 -27.81 48.45
C LYS A 615 18.61 -26.63 49.39
N GLN A 616 19.41 -25.57 49.32
CA GLN A 616 19.30 -24.36 50.16
C GLN A 616 19.05 -23.11 49.30
N TYR A 617 18.60 -23.32 48.06
CA TYR A 617 18.36 -22.31 47.06
C TYR A 617 17.49 -22.89 45.94
N GLY A 618 16.70 -22.03 45.30
CA GLY A 618 15.86 -22.35 44.14
C GLY A 618 16.61 -22.40 42.80
N GLY A 619 15.82 -22.45 41.73
CA GLY A 619 16.23 -22.35 40.33
C GLY A 619 16.20 -23.67 39.55
N ASP A 620 15.87 -24.80 40.17
CA ASP A 620 15.68 -26.08 39.48
C ASP A 620 14.42 -26.02 38.60
N TYR A 621 14.54 -26.43 37.33
CA TYR A 621 13.38 -26.54 36.45
C TYR A 621 12.70 -27.89 36.63
N PHE A 622 11.66 -27.91 37.46
CA PHE A 622 10.71 -29.01 37.56
C PHE A 622 9.55 -28.84 36.56
N GLN A 623 9.05 -29.97 36.06
CA GLN A 623 7.79 -30.06 35.34
C GLN A 623 6.90 -31.07 36.04
N ALA A 624 5.64 -30.72 36.28
CA ALA A 624 4.67 -31.56 36.95
C ALA A 624 3.44 -31.81 36.06
N LYS A 625 2.92 -33.03 36.09
CA LYS A 625 1.80 -33.48 35.25
C LYS A 625 0.81 -34.27 36.09
N LEU A 626 -0.45 -33.83 36.07
CA LEU A 626 -1.59 -34.61 36.54
C LEU A 626 -2.18 -35.33 35.33
N PHE A 627 -2.44 -36.63 35.43
CA PHE A 627 -2.96 -37.42 34.31
C PHE A 627 -3.89 -38.54 34.76
N SER A 628 -4.80 -38.94 33.87
CA SER A 628 -5.63 -40.14 34.04
C SER A 628 -5.42 -41.08 32.87
N SER A 629 -4.72 -42.20 33.09
CA SER A 629 -4.50 -43.21 32.04
C SER A 629 -5.82 -43.84 31.55
N LYS A 630 -6.89 -43.79 32.35
CA LYS A 630 -8.24 -44.26 31.99
C LYS A 630 -8.94 -43.32 31.01
N LEU A 631 -8.88 -42.01 31.27
CA LEU A 631 -9.53 -40.98 30.44
C LEU A 631 -8.66 -40.51 29.26
N LYS A 632 -7.36 -40.89 29.24
CA LYS A 632 -6.32 -40.34 28.36
C LYS A 632 -6.16 -38.81 28.48
N ALA A 633 -6.59 -38.24 29.61
CA ALA A 633 -6.54 -36.82 29.90
C ALA A 633 -5.29 -36.47 30.72
N SER A 634 -4.74 -35.26 30.55
CA SER A 634 -3.69 -34.72 31.41
C SER A 634 -3.65 -33.19 31.40
N VAL A 635 -3.23 -32.61 32.52
CA VAL A 635 -2.95 -31.17 32.68
C VAL A 635 -1.57 -30.98 33.31
N PHE A 636 -0.89 -29.89 32.96
CA PHE A 636 0.37 -29.52 33.61
C PHE A 636 0.09 -28.73 34.89
N GLY A 637 0.92 -28.91 35.90
CA GLY A 637 0.88 -28.11 37.11
C GLY A 637 1.72 -26.86 36.94
N GLU A 638 1.24 -25.73 37.45
CA GLU A 638 2.04 -24.53 37.63
C GLU A 638 3.05 -24.80 38.76
N VAL A 639 4.34 -24.57 38.50
CA VAL A 639 5.42 -24.84 39.45
C VAL A 639 5.98 -23.52 39.95
N THR A 640 5.85 -23.28 41.25
CA THR A 640 6.33 -22.07 41.92
C THR A 640 7.57 -22.42 42.74
N ASP A 641 8.69 -21.78 42.44
CA ASP A 641 9.91 -21.86 43.25
C ASP A 641 9.69 -21.12 44.59
N LEU A 642 10.08 -21.76 45.70
CA LEU A 642 10.03 -21.14 47.04
C LEU A 642 11.40 -20.57 47.45
N GLU A 643 12.33 -20.48 46.49
CA GLU A 643 13.71 -19.99 46.54
C GLU A 643 14.64 -20.68 47.55
N ASN A 644 14.13 -21.65 48.30
CA ASN A 644 14.81 -22.33 49.40
C ASN A 644 15.21 -23.79 49.09
N GLY A 645 15.00 -24.26 47.86
CA GLY A 645 15.21 -25.66 47.47
C GLY A 645 13.95 -26.54 47.55
N SER A 646 12.80 -25.95 47.90
CA SER A 646 11.48 -26.58 47.77
C SER A 646 10.63 -25.82 46.74
N TYR A 647 9.68 -26.51 46.15
CA TYR A 647 8.82 -25.97 45.07
C TYR A 647 7.36 -26.33 45.37
N SER A 648 6.47 -25.36 45.22
CA SER A 648 5.03 -25.63 45.15
C SER A 648 4.65 -26.05 43.74
N VAL A 649 3.59 -26.85 43.63
CA VAL A 649 2.96 -27.23 42.38
C VAL A 649 1.45 -27.15 42.56
N HIS A 650 0.79 -26.38 41.71
CA HIS A 650 -0.66 -26.20 41.70
C HIS A 650 -1.26 -26.87 40.45
N PHE A 651 -2.25 -27.74 40.64
CA PHE A 651 -3.06 -28.29 39.54
C PHE A 651 -4.53 -27.92 39.73
N LEU A 652 -5.11 -27.20 38.76
CA LEU A 652 -6.57 -27.13 38.63
C LEU A 652 -7.10 -28.50 38.17
N LEU A 653 -8.08 -29.06 38.88
CA LEU A 653 -8.56 -30.43 38.67
C LEU A 653 -9.65 -30.49 37.57
N PRO A 654 -9.38 -30.97 36.33
CA PRO A 654 -10.26 -30.72 35.18
C PRO A 654 -11.27 -31.84 34.86
N TRP A 655 -11.22 -32.98 35.56
CA TRP A 655 -12.05 -34.16 35.31
C TRP A 655 -12.30 -34.93 36.62
N SER A 656 -13.31 -35.81 36.64
CA SER A 656 -13.65 -36.66 37.79
C SER A 656 -13.08 -38.08 37.66
N GLY A 657 -12.97 -38.79 38.79
CA GLY A 657 -12.34 -40.12 38.92
C GLY A 657 -10.81 -40.10 39.02
N GLU A 658 -10.17 -41.28 38.96
CA GLU A 658 -8.74 -41.44 39.24
C GLU A 658 -7.84 -40.50 38.41
N ALA A 659 -6.99 -39.76 39.13
CA ALA A 659 -5.86 -39.03 38.59
C ALA A 659 -4.54 -39.44 39.29
N ARG A 660 -3.43 -39.19 38.62
CA ARG A 660 -2.07 -39.46 39.11
C ARG A 660 -1.20 -38.24 38.94
N VAL A 661 -0.42 -37.91 39.95
CA VAL A 661 0.63 -36.88 39.87
C VAL A 661 1.96 -37.53 39.54
N ALA A 662 2.65 -36.99 38.54
CA ALA A 662 4.06 -37.24 38.25
C ALA A 662 4.83 -35.91 38.24
N VAL A 663 5.95 -35.86 38.96
CA VAL A 663 6.91 -34.75 38.94
C VAL A 663 8.20 -35.22 38.27
N ARG A 664 8.81 -34.36 37.45
CA ARG A 664 10.05 -34.61 36.71
C ARG A 664 10.99 -33.42 36.86
N LEU A 665 12.22 -33.66 37.31
CA LEU A 665 13.31 -32.70 37.15
C LEU A 665 13.72 -32.66 35.67
N ILE A 666 13.68 -31.47 35.05
CA ILE A 666 14.13 -31.25 33.67
C ILE A 666 15.59 -30.80 33.66
N HIS A 667 15.92 -29.80 34.48
CA HIS A 667 17.27 -29.29 34.70
C HIS A 667 17.44 -28.91 36.17
N SER A 668 18.58 -29.24 36.78
CA SER A 668 18.92 -28.67 38.09
C SER A 668 19.22 -27.17 37.97
N SER A 669 19.19 -26.46 39.09
CA SER A 669 19.57 -25.05 39.23
C SER A 669 20.95 -24.75 38.63
N GLU A 670 21.92 -25.66 38.78
CA GLU A 670 23.25 -25.55 38.14
C GLU A 670 23.16 -25.71 36.62
N ALA A 671 22.37 -26.67 36.13
CA ALA A 671 22.17 -26.85 34.70
C ALA A 671 21.44 -25.66 34.07
N VAL A 672 20.44 -25.09 34.75
CA VAL A 672 19.78 -23.84 34.34
C VAL A 672 20.75 -22.67 34.36
N GLN A 673 21.63 -22.57 35.36
CA GLN A 673 22.65 -21.54 35.41
C GLN A 673 23.70 -21.69 34.29
N VAL A 674 24.10 -22.91 33.93
CA VAL A 674 24.91 -23.15 32.72
C VAL A 674 24.14 -22.72 31.47
N LEU A 675 22.85 -23.00 31.36
CA LEU A 675 22.01 -22.54 30.24
C LEU A 675 21.86 -21.00 30.19
N LYS A 676 21.81 -20.33 31.35
CA LYS A 676 21.82 -18.86 31.55
C LYS A 676 23.16 -18.26 31.10
N GLN A 677 24.28 -18.84 31.50
CA GLN A 677 25.63 -18.46 31.03
C GLN A 677 25.79 -18.68 29.53
N LEU A 678 25.36 -19.81 28.98
CA LEU A 678 25.40 -20.08 27.53
C LEU A 678 24.49 -19.11 26.75
N ARG A 679 23.34 -18.69 27.31
CA ARG A 679 22.48 -17.66 26.72
C ARG A 679 23.20 -16.30 26.66
N LYS A 680 23.96 -15.94 27.71
CA LYS A 680 24.62 -14.64 27.85
C LYS A 680 25.99 -14.53 27.14
N TYR A 681 26.76 -15.62 27.09
CA TYR A 681 28.16 -15.61 26.64
C TYR A 681 28.46 -16.51 25.42
N GLN A 682 27.49 -17.28 24.94
CA GLN A 682 27.57 -18.08 23.71
C GLN A 682 26.27 -17.96 22.90
N SER A 683 25.84 -16.72 22.60
CA SER A 683 24.65 -16.45 21.78
C SER A 683 24.71 -17.16 20.43
N ASP A 684 25.89 -17.27 19.83
CA ASP A 684 26.17 -17.93 18.55
C ASP A 684 26.18 -19.48 18.61
N ARG A 685 25.84 -20.09 19.77
CA ARG A 685 25.78 -21.54 19.98
C ARG A 685 24.82 -22.26 19.03
N VAL A 686 23.85 -21.56 18.46
CA VAL A 686 23.09 -21.99 17.28
C VAL A 686 23.59 -21.15 16.12
N TYR A 687 23.97 -21.79 15.01
CA TYR A 687 24.32 -21.09 13.79
C TYR A 687 23.35 -21.48 12.67
N PHE A 688 23.10 -20.55 11.75
CA PHE A 688 22.14 -20.72 10.66
C PHE A 688 22.85 -20.77 9.31
N LYS A 689 22.13 -21.19 8.29
CA LYS A 689 22.58 -21.20 6.90
C LYS A 689 21.57 -20.45 6.03
N GLY A 690 21.99 -19.33 5.46
CA GLY A 690 21.25 -18.59 4.45
C GLY A 690 21.44 -19.23 3.08
N LEU A 691 20.34 -19.41 2.36
CA LEU A 691 20.29 -20.05 1.06
C LEU A 691 20.03 -18.99 -0.01
N PHE A 692 21.08 -18.68 -0.76
CA PHE A 692 21.09 -17.71 -1.83
C PHE A 692 20.78 -18.41 -3.15
N VAL A 693 19.88 -17.84 -3.95
CA VAL A 693 19.47 -18.39 -5.25
C VAL A 693 19.34 -17.24 -6.25
N GLY A 694 19.92 -17.40 -7.43
CA GLY A 694 19.85 -16.39 -8.48
C GLY A 694 20.45 -16.87 -9.80
N THR A 695 20.67 -15.92 -10.71
CA THR A 695 21.26 -16.21 -12.03
C THR A 695 22.73 -15.77 -12.04
N GLY A 696 23.64 -16.65 -12.44
CA GLY A 696 25.04 -16.34 -12.64
C GLY A 696 25.29 -15.50 -13.89
N LEU A 697 26.52 -14.98 -14.04
CA LEU A 697 26.93 -14.15 -15.17
C LEU A 697 26.73 -14.84 -16.54
N ASN A 698 26.73 -16.18 -16.56
CA ASN A 698 26.55 -17.00 -17.76
C ASN A 698 25.08 -17.40 -18.01
N GLY A 699 24.10 -16.87 -17.27
CA GLY A 699 22.68 -17.22 -17.39
C GLY A 699 22.24 -18.49 -16.64
N GLU A 700 23.17 -19.20 -15.99
CA GLU A 700 22.92 -20.41 -15.21
C GLU A 700 22.23 -20.12 -13.86
N LYS A 701 21.43 -21.06 -13.33
CA LYS A 701 20.85 -20.94 -11.98
C LYS A 701 21.90 -21.32 -10.93
N LEU A 702 22.43 -20.33 -10.24
CA LEU A 702 23.35 -20.52 -9.11
C LEU A 702 22.60 -20.64 -7.79
N LYS A 703 23.20 -21.41 -6.87
CA LYS A 703 22.70 -21.63 -5.51
C LYS A 703 23.88 -21.71 -4.53
N GLU A 704 23.96 -20.77 -3.62
CA GLU A 704 25.02 -20.70 -2.61
C GLU A 704 24.44 -20.84 -1.19
N THR A 705 25.18 -21.48 -0.29
CA THR A 705 24.77 -21.68 1.11
C THR A 705 25.80 -21.06 2.03
N MET A 706 25.45 -19.97 2.72
CA MET A 706 26.35 -19.18 3.55
C MET A 706 25.95 -19.25 5.02
N GLU A 707 26.94 -19.17 5.92
CA GLU A 707 26.70 -19.11 7.36
C GLU A 707 26.07 -17.76 7.75
N CYS A 708 25.02 -17.79 8.58
CA CYS A 708 24.32 -16.61 9.07
C CYS A 708 24.03 -16.69 10.58
N ASN A 709 23.84 -15.53 11.21
CA ASN A 709 23.33 -15.38 12.57
C ASN A 709 22.83 -13.96 12.85
N SER A 710 22.15 -13.72 13.98
CA SER A 710 21.83 -12.36 14.42
C SER A 710 23.05 -11.64 15.04
N LYS A 711 23.11 -10.32 14.85
CA LYS A 711 24.15 -9.40 15.34
C LYS A 711 23.90 -9.03 16.80
N TRP A 712 24.22 -9.95 17.70
CA TRP A 712 24.19 -9.68 19.14
C TRP A 712 25.50 -9.02 19.60
N ASP A 713 25.44 -8.10 20.57
CA ASP A 713 26.58 -7.34 21.12
C ASP A 713 27.56 -8.19 21.96
N GLY A 714 27.11 -9.32 22.50
CA GLY A 714 27.93 -10.30 23.19
C GLY A 714 28.98 -10.97 22.29
N ALA A 715 30.13 -11.33 22.89
CA ALA A 715 31.39 -11.72 22.24
C ALA A 715 31.39 -12.96 21.29
N GLY A 716 30.23 -13.52 20.95
CA GLY A 716 30.12 -14.61 19.95
C GLY A 716 30.40 -14.17 18.50
N LEU A 717 30.21 -12.89 18.16
CA LEU A 717 30.22 -12.42 16.76
C LEU A 717 31.53 -11.83 16.23
N GLU A 718 32.56 -11.64 17.06
CA GLU A 718 33.87 -11.06 16.65
C GLU A 718 34.51 -11.78 15.45
N ARG A 719 34.17 -13.06 15.27
CA ARG A 719 34.66 -13.91 14.18
C ARG A 719 34.00 -13.64 12.81
N MET A 720 32.82 -13.03 12.77
CA MET A 720 32.16 -12.65 11.51
C MET A 720 32.47 -11.20 11.11
N GLN A 721 32.63 -10.29 12.07
CA GLN A 721 32.99 -8.88 11.80
C GLN A 721 34.30 -8.69 11.03
N LYS A 722 35.23 -9.66 11.09
CA LYS A 722 36.48 -9.66 10.31
C LYS A 722 36.31 -10.12 8.85
N SER A 723 35.08 -10.28 8.35
CA SER A 723 34.81 -10.77 6.98
C SER A 723 33.74 -9.94 6.27
N ASN A 724 33.88 -9.80 4.95
CA ASN A 724 32.91 -9.12 4.08
C ASN A 724 31.56 -9.87 4.14
N CYS A 725 30.57 -9.26 4.77
CA CYS A 725 29.26 -9.87 5.05
C CYS A 725 28.12 -9.13 4.33
N CYS A 726 26.98 -9.79 4.25
CA CYS A 726 25.69 -9.18 3.96
C CYS A 726 25.00 -8.87 5.30
N GLU A 727 24.53 -7.64 5.50
CA GLU A 727 23.74 -7.22 6.65
C GLU A 727 22.28 -6.99 6.23
N TYR A 728 21.33 -7.47 7.04
CA TYR A 728 19.89 -7.27 6.87
C TYR A 728 19.31 -6.76 8.20
N PRO A 729 19.32 -5.44 8.46
CA PRO A 729 18.69 -4.86 9.64
C PRO A 729 17.16 -4.97 9.56
N ASP A 730 16.51 -5.42 10.64
CA ASP A 730 15.09 -5.10 10.82
C ASP A 730 14.97 -3.62 11.22
N PRO A 731 14.18 -2.81 10.50
CA PRO A 731 14.12 -1.37 10.73
C PRO A 731 13.26 -0.98 11.94
N LYS A 732 12.64 -1.93 12.65
CA LYS A 732 11.82 -1.70 13.85
C LYS A 732 12.50 -2.17 15.15
N THR A 733 13.24 -3.27 15.12
CA THR A 733 13.96 -3.79 16.31
C THR A 733 15.46 -3.44 16.31
N GLU A 734 15.98 -2.88 15.21
CA GLU A 734 17.41 -2.66 14.95
C GLU A 734 18.27 -3.95 14.96
N GLU A 735 17.66 -5.12 15.12
CA GLU A 735 18.32 -6.42 15.05
C GLU A 735 18.83 -6.67 13.63
N VAL A 736 20.14 -6.82 13.49
CA VAL A 736 20.75 -7.09 12.17
C VAL A 736 20.98 -8.57 12.01
N TRP A 737 20.38 -9.17 10.97
CA TRP A 737 20.78 -10.49 10.52
C TRP A 737 22.07 -10.36 9.69
N LEU A 738 23.13 -11.10 10.03
CA LEU A 738 24.34 -11.20 9.22
C LEU A 738 24.39 -12.53 8.49
N CYS A 739 24.81 -12.49 7.23
CA CYS A 739 25.28 -13.65 6.48
C CYS A 739 26.69 -13.40 5.94
N LYS A 740 27.53 -14.44 5.87
CA LYS A 740 28.76 -14.37 5.05
C LYS A 740 28.37 -14.07 3.60
N ARG A 741 29.11 -13.19 2.94
CA ARG A 741 28.79 -12.79 1.56
C ARG A 741 29.01 -13.95 0.59
N PRO A 742 28.05 -14.28 -0.30
CA PRO A 742 28.27 -15.28 -1.34
C PRO A 742 29.36 -14.85 -2.32
N LYS A 743 29.96 -15.82 -3.03
CA LYS A 743 31.08 -15.56 -3.94
C LYS A 743 30.63 -15.11 -5.33
N TYR A 744 29.44 -15.53 -5.77
CA TYR A 744 28.91 -15.29 -7.11
C TYR A 744 27.53 -14.63 -7.10
N LEU A 745 26.74 -14.81 -6.03
CA LEU A 745 25.43 -14.20 -5.85
C LEU A 745 25.49 -12.90 -5.01
N PRO A 746 24.66 -11.89 -5.33
CA PRO A 746 24.58 -10.66 -4.55
C PRO A 746 23.83 -10.87 -3.21
N CYS A 747 23.96 -9.91 -2.30
CA CYS A 747 23.32 -9.99 -0.98
C CYS A 747 21.78 -10.03 -1.03
N ASP A 748 21.15 -9.46 -2.06
CA ASP A 748 19.68 -9.50 -2.24
C ASP A 748 19.16 -10.82 -2.84
N ALA A 749 20.04 -11.79 -3.11
CA ALA A 749 19.67 -13.13 -3.57
C ALA A 749 19.35 -14.13 -2.43
N LEU A 750 19.30 -13.70 -1.16
CA LEU A 750 18.91 -14.55 -0.03
C LEU A 750 17.41 -14.87 -0.09
N VAL A 751 17.05 -16.16 -0.24
CA VAL A 751 15.64 -16.60 -0.38
C VAL A 751 15.14 -17.38 0.83
N TYR A 752 15.99 -18.18 1.48
CA TYR A 752 15.62 -18.98 2.64
C TYR A 752 16.71 -18.94 3.73
N HIS A 753 16.35 -19.28 4.96
CA HIS A 753 17.32 -19.68 5.98
C HIS A 753 16.94 -21.06 6.56
N VAL A 754 17.92 -21.79 7.05
CA VAL A 754 17.73 -23.05 7.80
C VAL A 754 18.66 -23.08 9.02
N VAL A 755 18.34 -23.92 10.01
CA VAL A 755 19.28 -24.21 11.11
C VAL A 755 20.52 -24.89 10.55
N GLY A 756 21.70 -24.33 10.82
CA GLY A 756 22.99 -24.87 10.40
C GLY A 756 23.50 -25.95 11.34
N GLY A 757 23.29 -25.76 12.65
CA GLY A 757 23.57 -26.72 13.71
C GLY A 757 23.84 -26.06 15.07
N TYR A 758 24.24 -26.89 16.04
CA TYR A 758 24.66 -26.45 17.38
C TYR A 758 26.19 -26.48 17.50
N ARG A 759 26.77 -25.50 18.21
CA ARG A 759 28.23 -25.34 18.37
C ARG A 759 28.67 -24.85 19.76
N ALA A 760 27.86 -25.10 20.79
CA ALA A 760 28.18 -24.74 22.18
C ALA A 760 29.53 -25.35 22.62
N LYS A 761 30.39 -24.54 23.25
CA LYS A 761 31.64 -25.00 23.87
C LYS A 761 31.37 -25.29 25.34
N LEU A 762 31.45 -26.56 25.71
CA LEU A 762 31.15 -27.04 27.06
C LEU A 762 32.39 -27.70 27.68
N GLY A 763 32.75 -27.31 28.90
CA GLY A 763 33.76 -27.98 29.72
C GLY A 763 33.26 -29.32 30.28
N SER A 764 34.15 -30.15 30.82
CA SER A 764 33.79 -31.49 31.34
C SER A 764 32.66 -31.46 32.38
N LEU A 765 32.68 -30.51 33.32
CA LEU A 765 31.61 -30.32 34.31
C LEU A 765 30.27 -29.92 33.67
N GLN A 766 30.29 -28.99 32.71
CA GLN A 766 29.08 -28.56 31.98
C GLN A 766 28.49 -29.70 31.14
N ASN A 767 29.34 -30.52 30.51
CA ASN A 767 28.91 -31.73 29.81
C ASN A 767 28.30 -32.78 30.75
N LYS A 768 28.76 -32.90 32.00
CA LYS A 768 28.11 -33.78 33.01
C LYS A 768 26.74 -33.25 33.43
N LEU A 769 26.61 -31.94 33.63
CA LEU A 769 25.34 -31.28 34.03
C LEU A 769 24.28 -31.31 32.93
N LEU A 770 24.68 -31.19 31.65
CA LEU A 770 23.76 -31.20 30.50
C LEU A 770 23.60 -32.59 29.85
N GLY A 771 24.52 -33.51 30.10
CA GLY A 771 24.67 -34.82 29.44
C GLY A 771 23.62 -35.89 29.77
N ARG A 772 22.40 -35.50 30.18
CA ARG A 772 21.24 -36.39 30.35
C ARG A 772 19.98 -35.90 29.62
N CYS A 773 20.10 -34.90 28.76
CA CYS A 773 18.99 -34.38 27.96
C CYS A 773 19.12 -34.78 26.48
N ASP A 774 18.98 -36.07 26.16
CA ASP A 774 18.79 -36.53 24.78
C ASP A 774 17.70 -37.62 24.68
N ARG A 775 16.96 -37.62 23.56
CA ARG A 775 15.96 -38.59 23.10
C ARG A 775 14.91 -39.13 24.09
N GLU A 776 13.96 -38.30 24.53
CA GLU A 776 12.56 -38.78 24.76
C GLU A 776 11.48 -37.67 24.86
N MET A 777 11.70 -36.47 24.30
CA MET A 777 10.77 -35.35 24.49
C MET A 777 9.45 -35.47 23.71
N GLN A 778 9.42 -36.25 22.61
CA GLN A 778 8.25 -36.40 21.74
C GLN A 778 7.22 -37.46 22.22
N THR A 779 7.62 -38.44 23.03
CA THR A 779 6.73 -39.54 23.47
C THR A 779 5.83 -39.14 24.64
N TRP A 780 6.24 -38.16 25.45
CA TRP A 780 5.56 -37.74 26.69
C TRP A 780 4.18 -37.08 26.47
N ALA A 781 3.92 -36.62 25.24
CA ALA A 781 2.63 -36.08 24.81
C ALA A 781 1.63 -37.19 24.39
N ALA A 782 2.12 -38.34 23.91
CA ALA A 782 1.29 -39.40 23.33
C ALA A 782 1.02 -40.58 24.28
N ASN A 783 1.94 -40.90 25.20
CA ASN A 783 1.84 -42.09 26.05
C ASN A 783 1.27 -41.80 27.45
N PRO A 784 0.22 -42.52 27.90
CA PRO A 784 -0.42 -42.32 29.22
C PRO A 784 0.32 -43.00 30.39
N ARG A 785 1.49 -43.60 30.15
CA ARG A 785 2.49 -44.02 31.16
C ARG A 785 3.90 -43.87 30.59
N PRO A 786 4.75 -42.99 31.14
CA PRO A 786 6.19 -42.96 30.87
C PRO A 786 6.95 -43.95 31.77
N SER A 787 8.04 -44.52 31.29
CA SER A 787 8.93 -45.43 32.05
C SER A 787 9.82 -44.75 33.10
N TRP A 788 9.65 -43.45 33.33
CA TRP A 788 10.60 -42.59 34.07
C TRP A 788 9.91 -41.66 35.10
N VAL A 789 8.86 -42.13 35.77
CA VAL A 789 8.21 -41.37 36.84
C VAL A 789 9.00 -41.54 38.14
N LEU A 790 9.33 -40.44 38.83
CA LEU A 790 10.10 -40.48 40.08
C LEU A 790 9.30 -41.12 41.23
N HIS A 791 8.08 -40.66 41.44
CA HIS A 791 7.07 -41.29 42.29
C HIS A 791 5.68 -41.05 41.67
N GLU A 792 4.77 -42.02 41.76
CA GLU A 792 3.36 -41.82 41.40
C GLU A 792 2.51 -41.65 42.67
N GLY A 793 1.83 -40.50 42.78
CA GLY A 793 0.77 -40.30 43.78
C GLY A 793 -0.60 -40.50 43.15
N ARG A 794 -1.45 -41.37 43.72
CA ARG A 794 -2.84 -41.60 43.27
C ARG A 794 -3.79 -40.67 44.03
N VAL A 795 -4.69 -40.00 43.30
CA VAL A 795 -5.71 -39.09 43.84
C VAL A 795 -7.07 -39.49 43.27
N ASP A 796 -8.11 -39.48 44.11
CA ASP A 796 -9.48 -39.78 43.68
C ASP A 796 -10.34 -38.51 43.66
N LEU A 797 -11.03 -38.30 42.54
CA LEU A 797 -11.76 -37.08 42.21
C LEU A 797 -13.27 -37.40 42.18
N SER A 798 -13.78 -37.92 43.30
CA SER A 798 -15.15 -38.39 43.48
C SER A 798 -15.93 -37.51 44.47
N GLY A 799 -16.86 -36.69 43.99
CA GLY A 799 -17.63 -35.78 44.87
C GLY A 799 -18.90 -35.19 44.25
N LEU A 800 -20.04 -35.84 44.53
CA LEU A 800 -21.43 -35.43 44.23
C LEU A 800 -21.86 -35.36 42.75
N HIS A 801 -23.14 -35.71 42.53
CA HIS A 801 -23.76 -35.81 41.20
C HIS A 801 -24.09 -34.44 40.58
N HIS A 802 -24.11 -34.41 39.24
CA HIS A 802 -24.67 -33.30 38.47
C HIS A 802 -26.12 -32.97 38.90
N ARG A 803 -26.41 -31.67 39.04
CA ARG A 803 -27.62 -31.10 38.46
C ARG A 803 -27.19 -30.31 37.20
N PRO A 804 -27.90 -30.42 36.07
CA PRO A 804 -27.47 -29.80 34.82
C PRO A 804 -27.89 -28.33 34.73
N PHE A 805 -27.02 -27.53 34.10
CA PHE A 805 -27.34 -26.40 33.23
C PHE A 805 -26.22 -26.28 32.18
#